data_AF-M5RX90-F1
#
_entry.id   AF-M5RX90-F1
#
_cell.length_a   1.000
_cell.length_b   1.000
_cell.length_c   1.000
_cell.angle_alpha   90.00
_cell.angle_beta   90.00
_cell.angle_gamma   90.00
#
_symmetry.space_group_name_H-M   'P 1'
#
loop_
_entity.id
_entity.type
_entity.pdbx_description
1 polymer ?
#
loop_
_entity_poly.entity_id
_entity_poly.type
_entity_poly.pdbx_seq_one_letter_code
_entity_poly.pdbx_strand_id
1 'polypeptide(L)'
;MQSFLCKATCIHSCFSGETPLDFVMNHFVVADRQRVCLNACVGFFLVLCNGVSSSAAPPTTTLRQAIPLETQLREADPLYLAEQSRLRGDARRGALVFYKSAANCVSCHGDDSNTSPLGPPIAQLGKDLTDEYLVDALLRPSKHIREGYETYSVLTVDGEVFKGMLVKQDDAAITMRLGQSPEKDFTLSRDEIEVMKKDEQSMMPAGLMKSIKTQREFLDLLRYLMSVVRGGKSAEEELRPSPEQLLVRDDSINLDHAGIIRSLRSRDVSEGESLFRGDCANCHGMDGKQPALPTARAFSSQELKFGADPYKMFMTLTKGNGLMGPMTYLTPHQRYQVVHYIRETLMKDQNPGYEPVSDAYLDSLPKGTEDGKRFEIQQRDFGLALGSQLRRDYPSVLTLPLGELTVSYNLHAMDLADVWAGGFLDLSETQHQRPRGEGTANPDGKPVAGLAAWHWGHDGELDYSREGCLPRGPLPAKWMDYHGYYALDDEVVLSYQIDGREVLERAVAMNSQTLSHELWIGPGDSLVLSVGKGPAEANDWKVDQETGLASLQSSDSQNQSFTAASVAGKSHDVSWELASEQRLKLTIPADRSARSLRVTVGVGDADQELAAFKALAKNVLKEPVADLSSLLERPSSKPAPQRWPGEITTAGTLGLEQDGYALDTLTRPDSTPWNTWFRTTSLDFFDDGRMAIATHGGDVWIVSGIDETLEELRWKRYAAGLYEPFGVKVVDGDVFVTCKDRLVRLHDRDGNGEADFYESFNADTDVSTNFHAFNFDLQTDSEGNFYYAKSGHGADFALPGAVWRVSKDGKERELVCTGFRTPNGLGTLPGGRITVSDNQGQWTPASKVSIAKPGTFHGWVPTYSIPDKWEPDGGKIDIKKVVAPETFEQPLVWMPQAFDNSSGGQIWVEDDRFGPLSNHLLHTSFGKGWMSMMMIQEVGETSQAAIVKLPFDFSTGIMRGRVNPHDGQVYATGLQGWNGGGRFGLDDGGVQRLRYTGTPPKMITDARVVAGGLELDLNFPVNAESVLEKDAVSVVQWDYLWSRAYGSDQYIPGTAESDDPKIGTETLVPQSVQVNAVPGEPGSSRLRLNLPTLGPVDQLQLQLRIQADDGEAFEEEVYWTIHVVPSSDPR
;
A
#
# COMPACT_ATOMS: atom_id res chain seq x y z
N MET A 1 34.05 18.67 32.60
CA MET A 1 35.38 19.21 32.95
C MET A 1 36.18 18.06 33.58
N GLN A 2 37.32 17.68 32.98
CA GLN A 2 38.38 16.76 33.45
C GLN A 2 38.00 15.27 33.66
N SER A 3 38.31 14.39 32.69
CA SER A 3 39.56 13.59 32.52
C SER A 3 39.57 12.33 33.39
N PHE A 4 39.79 11.13 32.83
CA PHE A 4 41.13 10.55 32.79
C PHE A 4 41.36 9.55 31.65
N LEU A 5 42.63 9.47 31.26
CA LEU A 5 43.18 9.07 29.97
C LEU A 5 43.47 7.58 29.79
N CYS A 6 43.39 7.20 28.52
CA CYS A 6 44.03 6.08 27.83
C CYS A 6 45.57 6.18 27.85
N LYS A 7 46.28 5.04 27.93
CA LYS A 7 47.54 4.79 27.20
C LYS A 7 47.94 3.31 27.21
N ALA A 8 48.28 2.83 26.02
CA ALA A 8 48.74 1.49 25.71
C ALA A 8 50.24 1.26 26.03
N THR A 9 50.68 0.05 25.70
CA THR A 9 52.05 -0.46 25.42
C THR A 9 52.91 -1.07 26.55
N CYS A 10 53.03 -2.41 26.49
CA CYS A 10 54.23 -3.17 26.05
C CYS A 10 55.11 -4.01 27.03
N ILE A 11 55.23 -5.31 26.67
CA ILE A 11 56.44 -6.19 26.57
C ILE A 11 56.87 -7.11 27.75
N HIS A 12 56.71 -8.44 27.54
CA HIS A 12 57.65 -9.60 27.68
C HIS A 12 56.83 -10.89 27.93
N SER A 13 57.09 -12.12 27.44
CA SER A 13 58.05 -12.71 26.50
C SER A 13 57.82 -14.24 26.41
N CYS A 14 58.10 -14.82 25.23
CA CYS A 14 58.62 -16.18 24.95
C CYS A 14 57.74 -17.44 25.07
N PHE A 15 57.52 -18.12 23.92
CA PHE A 15 58.11 -19.40 23.47
C PHE A 15 57.57 -19.64 22.03
N SER A 16 58.31 -19.32 20.95
CA SER A 16 59.26 -20.17 20.18
C SER A 16 58.72 -21.58 19.84
N GLY A 17 58.72 -22.08 18.60
CA GLY A 17 59.44 -21.68 17.39
C GLY A 17 58.66 -22.11 16.14
N GLU A 18 58.77 -21.38 15.03
CA GLU A 18 59.89 -21.37 14.06
C GLU A 18 59.51 -22.28 12.87
N THR A 19 59.54 -21.91 11.57
CA THR A 19 60.02 -20.74 10.78
C THR A 19 59.86 -21.17 9.27
N PRO A 20 60.20 -20.40 8.21
CA PRO A 20 59.81 -19.00 7.93
C PRO A 20 59.80 -18.57 6.41
N LEU A 21 59.57 -17.25 6.22
CA LEU A 21 60.23 -16.29 5.27
C LEU A 21 59.86 -16.35 3.77
N ASP A 22 59.34 -15.33 3.08
CA ASP A 22 59.33 -13.85 3.23
C ASP A 22 60.61 -13.13 2.73
N PHE A 23 60.39 -11.98 2.05
CA PHE A 23 61.33 -10.90 1.69
C PHE A 23 62.39 -11.17 0.57
N VAL A 24 62.78 -10.21 -0.29
CA VAL A 24 63.27 -8.85 -0.01
C VAL A 24 63.15 -7.92 -1.24
N MET A 25 62.81 -6.64 -1.02
CA MET A 25 62.99 -5.51 -1.93
C MET A 25 64.46 -5.18 -2.19
N ASN A 26 64.81 -4.66 -3.38
CA ASN A 26 65.71 -3.50 -3.43
C ASN A 26 65.60 -2.70 -4.74
N HIS A 27 65.66 -1.38 -4.60
CA HIS A 27 65.70 -0.38 -5.68
C HIS A 27 67.03 -0.39 -6.45
N PHE A 28 66.99 -0.13 -7.77
CA PHE A 28 67.39 1.14 -8.46
C PHE A 28 67.77 0.89 -9.94
N VAL A 29 66.98 1.49 -10.84
CA VAL A 29 67.34 2.21 -12.09
C VAL A 29 68.11 1.49 -13.23
N VAL A 30 67.35 1.27 -14.32
CA VAL A 30 67.57 1.59 -15.76
C VAL A 30 68.61 0.79 -16.58
N ALA A 31 68.14 -0.05 -17.51
CA ALA A 31 68.10 0.22 -18.96
C ALA A 31 67.83 -1.06 -19.82
N ASP A 32 66.65 -1.08 -20.45
CA ASP A 32 66.35 -1.43 -21.85
C ASP A 32 67.12 -2.55 -22.61
N ARG A 33 66.44 -3.66 -22.97
CA ARG A 33 65.98 -3.97 -24.35
C ARG A 33 65.61 -5.44 -24.61
N GLN A 34 64.45 -5.58 -25.28
CA GLN A 34 64.08 -6.54 -26.34
C GLN A 34 63.84 -8.03 -25.98
N ARG A 35 62.56 -8.46 -26.08
CA ARG A 35 61.94 -9.29 -27.17
C ARG A 35 62.34 -10.78 -27.06
N VAL A 36 61.53 -11.83 -27.18
CA VAL A 36 60.21 -12.16 -27.78
C VAL A 36 60.15 -13.73 -27.78
N CYS A 37 58.98 -14.35 -28.01
CA CYS A 37 58.73 -15.79 -28.33
C CYS A 37 58.62 -16.76 -27.13
N LEU A 38 57.75 -17.79 -27.09
CA LEU A 38 56.74 -18.31 -28.03
C LEU A 38 55.75 -19.24 -27.29
N ASN A 39 54.58 -19.42 -27.90
CA ASN A 39 53.54 -20.42 -27.64
C ASN A 39 54.04 -21.89 -27.55
N ALA A 40 53.31 -22.72 -26.78
CA ALA A 40 52.51 -23.87 -27.27
C ALA A 40 52.62 -25.16 -26.41
N CYS A 41 51.44 -25.63 -25.94
CA CYS A 41 50.97 -27.02 -25.87
C CYS A 41 51.73 -27.99 -24.91
N VAL A 42 51.17 -28.93 -24.13
CA VAL A 42 49.96 -29.79 -24.08
C VAL A 42 49.87 -30.20 -22.58
N GLY A 43 48.76 -30.23 -21.85
CA GLY A 43 47.52 -30.98 -22.02
C GLY A 43 47.41 -32.07 -20.92
N PHE A 44 46.16 -32.34 -20.50
CA PHE A 44 45.71 -33.44 -19.62
C PHE A 44 45.98 -33.35 -18.10
N PHE A 45 45.00 -32.84 -17.35
CA PHE A 45 44.20 -33.57 -16.32
C PHE A 45 43.48 -32.56 -15.41
N LEU A 46 42.14 -32.46 -15.51
CA LEU A 46 41.19 -32.15 -14.42
C LEU A 46 39.79 -31.93 -15.01
N VAL A 47 39.04 -33.01 -15.20
CA VAL A 47 37.58 -33.01 -15.24
C VAL A 47 37.14 -33.93 -14.12
N LEU A 48 36.91 -33.36 -12.95
CA LEU A 48 36.17 -33.92 -11.81
C LEU A 48 36.02 -32.78 -10.79
N CYS A 49 35.14 -31.83 -11.11
CA CYS A 49 34.53 -30.85 -10.20
C CYS A 49 33.54 -30.01 -11.02
N ASN A 50 32.39 -30.59 -11.37
CA ASN A 50 31.21 -29.86 -11.81
C ASN A 50 30.01 -30.61 -11.24
N GLY A 51 29.35 -30.01 -10.26
CA GLY A 51 28.20 -30.63 -9.59
C GLY A 51 27.86 -30.01 -8.24
N VAL A 52 28.12 -28.72 -8.03
CA VAL A 52 27.42 -27.93 -7.01
C VAL A 52 27.10 -26.60 -7.65
N SER A 53 26.13 -26.62 -8.57
CA SER A 53 25.39 -25.42 -8.91
C SER A 53 24.56 -25.06 -7.68
N SER A 54 24.93 -23.97 -6.99
CA SER A 54 24.02 -23.29 -6.08
C SER A 54 22.75 -22.98 -6.89
N SER A 55 21.64 -23.64 -6.56
CA SER A 55 20.35 -23.25 -7.11
C SER A 55 20.06 -21.85 -6.59
N ALA A 56 20.23 -20.85 -7.45
CA ALA A 56 19.50 -19.61 -7.31
C ALA A 56 18.02 -19.97 -7.11
N ALA A 57 17.34 -19.30 -6.19
CA ALA A 57 15.92 -19.48 -5.96
C ALA A 57 15.18 -19.49 -7.31
N PRO A 58 14.25 -20.44 -7.54
CA PRO A 58 13.48 -20.45 -8.78
C PRO A 58 12.76 -19.10 -8.95
N PRO A 59 12.53 -18.66 -10.20
CA PRO A 59 11.80 -17.42 -10.47
C PRO A 59 10.46 -17.41 -9.74
N THR A 60 10.00 -16.21 -9.40
CA THR A 60 8.84 -15.84 -8.57
C THR A 60 7.47 -16.27 -9.15
N THR A 61 7.44 -17.26 -10.04
CA THR A 61 6.28 -17.63 -10.84
C THR A 61 5.73 -18.98 -10.38
N THR A 62 4.57 -18.94 -9.73
CA THR A 62 3.71 -20.12 -9.52
C THR A 62 3.32 -20.74 -10.87
N LEU A 63 2.94 -22.02 -10.91
CA LEU A 63 2.52 -22.63 -12.19
C LEU A 63 1.30 -21.95 -12.79
N ARG A 64 0.31 -21.63 -11.95
CA ARG A 64 -0.91 -20.95 -12.38
C ARG A 64 -0.68 -19.44 -12.49
N GLN A 65 -0.63 -18.93 -13.72
CA GLN A 65 -0.44 -17.51 -14.05
C GLN A 65 -1.73 -16.89 -14.59
N ALA A 66 -1.93 -15.59 -14.33
CA ALA A 66 -3.02 -14.88 -14.97
C ALA A 66 -2.73 -14.72 -16.48
N ILE A 67 -3.77 -14.79 -17.31
CA ILE A 67 -3.62 -14.53 -18.74
C ILE A 67 -3.25 -13.05 -18.90
N PRO A 68 -2.16 -12.69 -19.63
CA PRO A 68 -1.80 -11.30 -19.83
C PRO A 68 -2.93 -10.49 -20.49
N LEU A 69 -3.13 -9.23 -20.07
CA LEU A 69 -4.21 -8.38 -20.59
C LEU A 69 -4.21 -8.28 -22.11
N GLU A 70 -3.04 -8.16 -22.76
CA GLU A 70 -2.96 -8.13 -24.22
C GLU A 70 -3.53 -9.41 -24.85
N THR A 71 -3.25 -10.58 -24.26
CA THR A 71 -3.79 -11.87 -24.72
C THR A 71 -5.30 -11.89 -24.55
N GLN A 72 -5.82 -11.49 -23.38
CA GLN A 72 -7.26 -11.39 -23.14
C GLN A 72 -7.95 -10.48 -24.18
N LEU A 73 -7.40 -9.28 -24.41
CA LEU A 73 -7.92 -8.34 -25.43
C LEU A 73 -7.86 -8.93 -26.84
N ARG A 74 -6.81 -9.68 -27.18
CA ARG A 74 -6.66 -10.36 -28.46
C ARG A 74 -7.56 -11.58 -28.64
N GLU A 75 -8.12 -12.13 -27.57
CA GLU A 75 -9.07 -13.25 -27.64
C GLU A 75 -10.52 -12.76 -27.62
N ALA A 76 -10.76 -11.57 -27.05
CA ALA A 76 -12.06 -10.93 -27.05
C ALA A 76 -12.57 -10.58 -28.47
N ASP A 77 -13.90 -10.59 -28.62
CA ASP A 77 -14.58 -10.14 -29.83
C ASP A 77 -14.31 -8.64 -30.08
N PRO A 78 -13.74 -8.27 -31.24
CA PRO A 78 -13.53 -6.87 -31.59
C PRO A 78 -14.79 -5.99 -31.51
N LEU A 79 -15.96 -6.53 -31.83
CA LEU A 79 -17.23 -5.80 -31.76
C LEU A 79 -17.62 -5.49 -30.32
N TYR A 80 -17.39 -6.43 -29.40
CA TYR A 80 -17.59 -6.23 -27.97
C TYR A 80 -16.64 -5.15 -27.45
N LEU A 81 -15.34 -5.21 -27.77
CA LEU A 81 -14.37 -4.18 -27.36
C LEU A 81 -14.74 -2.78 -27.90
N ALA A 82 -15.19 -2.71 -29.15
CA ALA A 82 -15.68 -1.47 -29.75
C ALA A 82 -16.91 -0.93 -29.02
N GLU A 83 -17.86 -1.79 -28.63
CA GLU A 83 -19.02 -1.41 -27.82
C GLU A 83 -18.62 -0.91 -26.43
N GLN A 84 -17.77 -1.63 -25.72
CA GLN A 84 -17.29 -1.21 -24.40
C GLN A 84 -16.55 0.14 -24.45
N SER A 85 -15.78 0.40 -25.50
CA SER A 85 -15.13 1.70 -25.70
C SER A 85 -16.13 2.83 -25.98
N ARG A 86 -17.25 2.53 -26.65
CA ARG A 86 -18.34 3.50 -26.85
C ARG A 86 -19.09 3.82 -25.55
N LEU A 87 -19.31 2.84 -24.70
CA LEU A 87 -20.03 3.00 -23.44
C LEU A 87 -19.17 3.65 -22.36
N ARG A 88 -17.91 3.23 -22.23
CA ARG A 88 -17.08 3.51 -21.04
C ARG A 88 -15.79 4.27 -21.35
N GLY A 89 -15.37 4.30 -22.61
CA GLY A 89 -14.15 4.99 -23.02
C GLY A 89 -14.32 6.51 -23.01
N ASP A 90 -13.24 7.22 -22.68
CA ASP A 90 -13.13 8.68 -22.69
C ASP A 90 -12.06 9.13 -23.69
N ALA A 91 -12.48 9.93 -24.67
CA ALA A 91 -11.59 10.39 -25.72
C ALA A 91 -10.50 11.35 -25.23
N ARG A 92 -10.74 12.15 -24.18
CA ARG A 92 -9.74 13.08 -23.63
C ARG A 92 -8.67 12.32 -22.84
N ARG A 93 -9.07 11.33 -22.04
CA ARG A 93 -8.10 10.42 -21.40
C ARG A 93 -7.35 9.59 -22.45
N GLY A 94 -8.06 9.11 -23.47
CA GLY A 94 -7.47 8.40 -24.60
C GLY A 94 -6.45 9.22 -25.37
N ALA A 95 -6.68 10.53 -25.51
CA ALA A 95 -5.70 11.44 -26.08
C ALA A 95 -4.43 11.47 -25.22
N LEU A 96 -4.53 11.56 -23.89
CA LEU A 96 -3.36 11.48 -23.01
C LEU A 96 -2.59 10.16 -23.22
N VAL A 97 -3.28 9.02 -23.34
CA VAL A 97 -2.63 7.73 -23.67
C VAL A 97 -1.92 7.82 -25.02
N PHE A 98 -2.56 8.38 -26.06
CA PHE A 98 -1.98 8.52 -27.39
C PHE A 98 -0.73 9.41 -27.43
N TYR A 99 -0.72 10.51 -26.67
CA TYR A 99 0.39 11.48 -26.66
C TYR A 99 1.48 11.19 -25.62
N LYS A 100 1.17 10.48 -24.52
CA LYS A 100 2.10 10.29 -23.39
C LYS A 100 2.51 8.85 -23.08
N SER A 101 1.75 7.85 -23.52
CA SER A 101 2.08 6.47 -23.16
C SER A 101 3.43 6.05 -23.75
N ALA A 102 4.02 5.00 -23.18
CA ALA A 102 5.24 4.41 -23.72
C ALA A 102 5.07 3.87 -25.14
N ALA A 103 3.82 3.64 -25.60
CA ALA A 103 3.53 3.31 -27.00
C ALA A 103 3.89 4.43 -27.98
N ASN A 104 3.94 5.69 -27.51
CA ASN A 104 4.37 6.87 -28.26
C ASN A 104 3.67 7.02 -29.63
N CYS A 105 2.36 6.78 -29.66
CA CYS A 105 1.56 6.73 -30.89
C CYS A 105 1.69 8.02 -31.73
N VAL A 106 1.77 9.18 -31.07
CA VAL A 106 1.92 10.49 -31.73
C VAL A 106 3.18 10.59 -32.61
N SER A 107 4.28 9.94 -32.25
CA SER A 107 5.53 10.02 -33.03
C SER A 107 5.41 9.35 -34.41
N CYS A 108 4.49 8.39 -34.55
CA CYS A 108 4.24 7.69 -35.81
C CYS A 108 2.98 8.17 -36.54
N HIS A 109 2.07 8.87 -35.85
CA HIS A 109 0.72 9.19 -36.33
C HIS A 109 0.31 10.67 -36.20
N GLY A 110 1.24 11.57 -35.82
CA GLY A 110 0.98 12.99 -35.57
C GLY A 110 0.74 13.86 -36.81
N ASP A 111 0.30 15.10 -36.58
CA ASP A 111 -0.36 16.00 -37.55
C ASP A 111 0.58 17.06 -38.19
N ASP A 112 1.90 17.00 -37.98
CA ASP A 112 2.82 17.95 -38.61
C ASP A 112 2.96 17.65 -40.11
N SER A 113 2.45 18.59 -40.91
CA SER A 113 2.09 18.51 -42.33
C SER A 113 3.23 18.26 -43.32
N ASN A 114 4.38 17.74 -42.87
CA ASN A 114 5.48 17.35 -43.77
C ASN A 114 5.93 15.90 -43.68
N THR A 115 5.61 15.12 -42.65
CA THR A 115 5.85 13.65 -42.62
C THR A 115 5.23 13.05 -41.36
N SER A 116 4.08 12.40 -41.44
CA SER A 116 3.83 11.29 -40.51
C SER A 116 4.84 10.21 -40.88
N PRO A 117 5.87 9.96 -40.07
CA PRO A 117 7.05 9.29 -40.61
C PRO A 117 6.74 7.82 -40.89
N LEU A 118 5.98 7.13 -40.05
CA LEU A 118 5.88 5.66 -40.13
C LEU A 118 4.45 5.12 -40.20
N GLY A 119 3.42 5.93 -39.91
CA GLY A 119 2.01 5.51 -39.92
C GLY A 119 1.07 6.53 -40.56
N PRO A 120 -0.18 6.16 -40.87
CA PRO A 120 -1.17 7.08 -41.44
C PRO A 120 -1.61 8.16 -40.44
N PRO A 121 -1.82 9.42 -40.87
CA PRO A 121 -2.43 10.44 -40.02
C PRO A 121 -3.85 10.03 -39.62
N ILE A 122 -4.13 9.92 -38.31
CA ILE A 122 -5.40 9.35 -37.83
C ILE A 122 -6.61 10.16 -38.31
N ALA A 123 -6.51 11.49 -38.30
CA ALA A 123 -7.56 12.39 -38.76
C ALA A 123 -7.87 12.29 -40.27
N GLN A 124 -7.02 11.64 -41.07
CA GLN A 124 -7.16 11.49 -42.52
C GLN A 124 -7.56 10.08 -42.95
N LEU A 125 -7.72 9.15 -42.00
CA LEU A 125 -7.99 7.74 -42.28
C LEU A 125 -9.32 7.49 -43.02
N GLY A 126 -10.30 8.41 -42.89
CA GLY A 126 -11.59 8.40 -43.58
C GLY A 126 -12.74 7.85 -42.72
N LYS A 127 -13.98 8.33 -42.95
CA LYS A 127 -15.16 7.99 -42.12
C LYS A 127 -15.71 6.57 -42.35
N ASP A 128 -15.23 5.88 -43.37
CA ASP A 128 -15.75 4.57 -43.80
C ASP A 128 -15.10 3.39 -43.03
N LEU A 129 -14.14 3.67 -42.14
CA LEU A 129 -13.51 2.67 -41.29
C LEU A 129 -14.46 2.23 -40.18
N THR A 130 -14.59 0.91 -40.00
CA THR A 130 -15.37 0.35 -38.90
C THR A 130 -14.58 0.42 -37.60
N ASP A 131 -15.30 0.49 -36.48
CA ASP A 131 -14.68 0.47 -35.15
C ASP A 131 -13.91 -0.85 -34.91
N GLU A 132 -14.42 -1.97 -35.46
CA GLU A 132 -13.74 -3.28 -35.47
C GLU A 132 -12.36 -3.20 -36.14
N TYR A 133 -12.25 -2.50 -37.27
CA TYR A 133 -10.96 -2.32 -37.93
C TYR A 133 -9.95 -1.60 -37.02
N LEU A 134 -10.40 -0.62 -36.23
CA LEU A 134 -9.50 0.09 -35.30
C LEU A 134 -9.03 -0.83 -34.16
N VAL A 135 -9.91 -1.69 -33.65
CA VAL A 135 -9.53 -2.71 -32.66
C VAL A 135 -8.48 -3.66 -33.22
N ASP A 136 -8.71 -4.18 -34.44
CA ASP A 136 -7.76 -5.05 -35.13
C ASP A 136 -6.44 -4.34 -35.42
N ALA A 137 -6.46 -3.08 -35.82
CA ALA A 137 -5.24 -2.31 -36.09
C ALA A 137 -4.36 -2.15 -34.84
N LEU A 138 -4.97 -2.00 -33.65
CA LEU A 138 -4.25 -1.90 -32.38
C LEU A 138 -3.70 -3.26 -31.91
N LEU A 139 -4.54 -4.30 -31.91
CA LEU A 139 -4.21 -5.60 -31.31
C LEU A 139 -3.51 -6.56 -32.28
N ARG A 140 -3.71 -6.36 -33.58
CA ARG A 140 -3.27 -7.25 -34.67
C ARG A 140 -2.79 -6.41 -35.87
N PRO A 141 -1.77 -5.53 -35.72
CA PRO A 141 -1.40 -4.54 -36.74
C PRO A 141 -0.97 -5.13 -38.10
N SER A 142 -0.52 -6.39 -38.12
CA SER A 142 -0.14 -7.11 -39.35
C SER A 142 -1.33 -7.79 -40.07
N LYS A 143 -2.53 -7.85 -39.47
CA LYS A 143 -3.71 -8.49 -40.07
C LYS A 143 -4.15 -7.76 -41.34
N HIS A 144 -4.11 -6.43 -41.31
CA HIS A 144 -4.46 -5.57 -42.44
C HIS A 144 -3.50 -4.37 -42.53
N ILE A 145 -2.51 -4.44 -43.41
CA ILE A 145 -1.59 -3.33 -43.69
C ILE A 145 -2.21 -2.44 -44.78
N ARG A 146 -2.42 -1.16 -44.48
CA ARG A 146 -3.00 -0.20 -45.42
C ARG A 146 -2.06 0.05 -46.61
N GLU A 147 -2.65 0.21 -47.80
CA GLU A 147 -1.93 0.58 -49.01
C GLU A 147 -1.16 1.90 -48.81
N GLY A 148 0.12 1.92 -49.21
CA GLY A 148 1.05 3.03 -49.01
C GLY A 148 1.86 2.96 -47.70
N TYR A 149 1.58 1.98 -46.83
CA TYR A 149 2.30 1.76 -45.57
C TYR A 149 2.95 0.37 -45.49
N GLU A 150 3.13 -0.28 -46.64
CA GLU A 150 3.72 -1.61 -46.68
C GLU A 150 5.22 -1.59 -46.40
N THR A 151 5.66 -2.57 -45.62
CA THR A 151 7.06 -2.74 -45.25
C THR A 151 7.74 -3.66 -46.25
N TYR A 152 8.97 -3.31 -46.62
CA TYR A 152 9.81 -4.11 -47.49
C TYR A 152 11.14 -4.39 -46.82
N SER A 153 11.65 -5.60 -47.05
CA SER A 153 13.02 -6.00 -46.75
C SER A 153 13.83 -6.05 -48.04
N VAL A 154 14.93 -5.31 -48.07
CA VAL A 154 15.82 -5.15 -49.22
C VAL A 154 17.21 -5.67 -48.85
N LEU A 155 17.69 -6.68 -49.58
CA LEU A 155 19.06 -7.17 -49.55
C LEU A 155 19.85 -6.48 -50.65
N THR A 156 20.93 -5.81 -50.31
CA THR A 156 21.83 -5.19 -51.29
C THR A 156 22.86 -6.19 -51.83
N VAL A 157 23.43 -5.89 -52.99
CA VAL A 157 24.50 -6.69 -53.61
C VAL A 157 25.76 -6.78 -52.74
N ASP A 158 25.95 -5.84 -51.82
CA ASP A 158 27.04 -5.82 -50.84
C ASP A 158 26.71 -6.65 -49.57
N GLY A 159 25.53 -7.29 -49.53
CA GLY A 159 25.09 -8.15 -48.44
C GLY A 159 24.42 -7.44 -47.26
N GLU A 160 24.08 -6.15 -47.40
CA GLU A 160 23.38 -5.40 -46.34
C GLU A 160 21.86 -5.57 -46.44
N VAL A 161 21.18 -5.65 -45.30
CA VAL A 161 19.72 -5.79 -45.25
C VAL A 161 19.09 -4.53 -44.66
N PHE A 162 18.25 -3.87 -45.44
CA PHE A 162 17.46 -2.71 -45.04
C PHE A 162 15.98 -3.10 -44.93
N LYS A 163 15.34 -2.69 -43.83
CA LYS A 163 13.90 -2.90 -43.61
C LYS A 163 13.22 -1.56 -43.37
N GLY A 164 12.18 -1.26 -44.13
CA GLY A 164 11.48 0.02 -44.03
C GLY A 164 10.23 0.11 -44.91
N MET A 165 9.48 1.19 -44.74
CA MET A 165 8.28 1.48 -45.53
C MET A 165 8.65 2.06 -46.87
N LEU A 166 8.01 1.59 -47.94
CA LEU A 166 8.21 2.11 -49.28
C LEU A 166 7.51 3.47 -49.44
N VAL A 167 8.28 4.54 -49.62
CA VAL A 167 7.74 5.91 -49.80
C VAL A 167 7.51 6.19 -51.27
N LYS A 168 8.46 5.79 -52.12
CA LYS A 168 8.39 5.95 -53.58
C LYS A 168 9.23 4.86 -54.27
N GLN A 169 8.78 4.43 -55.44
CA GLN A 169 9.55 3.57 -56.33
C GLN A 169 9.44 4.09 -57.77
N ASP A 170 10.57 4.16 -58.46
CA ASP A 170 10.62 4.41 -59.91
C ASP A 170 11.64 3.49 -60.60
N ASP A 171 11.90 3.72 -61.89
CA ASP A 171 12.73 2.82 -62.69
C ASP A 171 14.20 2.81 -62.29
N ALA A 172 14.69 3.87 -61.64
CA ALA A 172 16.09 4.03 -61.27
C ALA A 172 16.36 3.71 -59.80
N ALA A 173 15.43 4.02 -58.88
CA ALA A 173 15.66 3.89 -57.45
C ALA A 173 14.40 3.52 -56.66
N ILE A 174 14.64 3.06 -55.43
CA ILE A 174 13.61 2.98 -54.39
C ILE A 174 13.93 3.98 -53.28
N THR A 175 12.91 4.62 -52.74
CA THR A 175 13.00 5.46 -51.54
C THR A 175 12.19 4.80 -50.44
N MET A 176 12.87 4.47 -49.36
CA MET A 176 12.29 3.83 -48.18
C MET A 176 12.48 4.72 -46.96
N ARG A 177 11.64 4.53 -45.94
CA ARG A 177 11.85 5.12 -44.63
C ARG A 177 12.12 4.03 -43.62
N LEU A 178 13.29 4.09 -43.00
CA LEU A 178 13.77 3.07 -42.07
C LEU A 178 13.25 3.38 -40.67
N GLY A 179 12.76 2.38 -39.94
CA GLY A 179 12.25 2.56 -38.58
C GLY A 179 13.30 3.06 -37.56
N GLN A 180 14.59 2.93 -37.87
CA GLN A 180 15.69 3.40 -37.01
C GLN A 180 16.06 4.88 -37.22
N SER A 181 15.66 5.46 -38.35
CA SER A 181 15.88 6.87 -38.71
C SER A 181 14.65 7.39 -39.46
N PRO A 182 13.47 7.40 -38.81
CA PRO A 182 12.20 7.79 -39.42
C PRO A 182 12.20 9.22 -40.01
N GLU A 183 13.09 10.07 -39.53
CA GLU A 183 13.25 11.47 -39.94
C GLU A 183 14.00 11.64 -41.27
N LYS A 184 14.55 10.58 -41.85
CA LYS A 184 15.30 10.63 -43.12
C LYS A 184 14.82 9.57 -44.10
N ASP A 185 14.55 10.00 -45.32
CA ASP A 185 14.31 9.09 -46.42
C ASP A 185 15.64 8.46 -46.88
N PHE A 186 15.63 7.14 -47.03
CA PHE A 186 16.75 6.32 -47.47
C PHE A 186 16.51 5.90 -48.91
N THR A 187 17.34 6.36 -49.85
CA THR A 187 17.20 6.04 -51.28
C THR A 187 18.31 5.09 -51.70
N LEU A 188 17.93 4.01 -52.38
CA LEU A 188 18.85 3.00 -52.89
C LEU A 188 18.66 2.85 -54.40
N SER A 189 19.76 2.75 -55.16
CA SER A 189 19.69 2.49 -56.59
C SER A 189 19.13 1.09 -56.83
N ARG A 190 18.36 0.88 -57.90
CA ARG A 190 17.90 -0.48 -58.25
C ARG A 190 19.04 -1.43 -58.56
N ASP A 191 20.16 -0.93 -59.08
CA ASP A 191 21.35 -1.74 -59.40
C ASP A 191 22.06 -2.25 -58.14
N GLU A 192 21.79 -1.65 -56.98
CA GLU A 192 22.35 -2.06 -55.68
C GLU A 192 21.47 -3.12 -54.99
N ILE A 193 20.28 -3.44 -55.53
CA ILE A 193 19.31 -4.38 -54.93
C ILE A 193 19.52 -5.78 -55.50
N GLU A 194 19.81 -6.74 -54.63
CA GLU A 194 19.81 -8.17 -54.97
C GLU A 194 18.40 -8.77 -54.81
N VAL A 195 17.75 -8.50 -53.67
CA VAL A 195 16.40 -9.03 -53.36
C VAL A 195 15.55 -7.95 -52.70
N MET A 196 14.31 -7.79 -53.15
CA MET A 196 13.29 -6.96 -52.49
C MET A 196 12.06 -7.82 -52.22
N LYS A 197 11.67 -7.93 -50.96
CA LYS A 197 10.52 -8.72 -50.52
C LYS A 197 9.54 -7.85 -49.73
N LYS A 198 8.26 -7.93 -50.09
CA LYS A 198 7.17 -7.35 -49.29
C LYS A 198 7.01 -8.17 -48.00
N ASP A 199 7.05 -7.52 -46.86
CA ASP A 199 6.89 -8.15 -45.56
C ASP A 199 5.41 -8.31 -45.19
N GLU A 200 5.08 -9.42 -44.54
CA GLU A 200 3.76 -9.66 -43.95
C GLU A 200 3.60 -8.97 -42.58
N GLN A 201 4.68 -8.39 -42.06
CA GLN A 201 4.72 -7.70 -40.78
C GLN A 201 4.58 -6.19 -40.97
N SER A 202 3.67 -5.58 -40.19
CA SER A 202 3.52 -4.12 -40.13
C SER A 202 4.75 -3.45 -39.51
N MET A 203 4.93 -2.17 -39.84
CA MET A 203 5.93 -1.33 -39.18
C MET A 203 5.45 -0.85 -37.79
N MET A 204 4.15 -0.90 -37.52
CA MET A 204 3.62 -0.82 -36.17
C MET A 204 3.99 -2.13 -35.44
N PRO A 205 4.82 -2.07 -34.37
CA PRO A 205 5.30 -3.28 -33.72
C PRO A 205 4.17 -4.11 -33.13
N ALA A 206 4.20 -5.43 -33.35
CA ALA A 206 3.39 -6.36 -32.56
C ALA A 206 3.85 -6.30 -31.09
N GLY A 207 2.91 -6.42 -30.14
CA GLY A 207 3.23 -6.31 -28.72
C GLY A 207 3.23 -4.88 -28.16
N LEU A 208 2.95 -3.85 -28.97
CA LEU A 208 2.90 -2.46 -28.48
C LEU A 208 1.86 -2.27 -27.37
N MET A 209 0.78 -3.05 -27.42
CA MET A 209 -0.30 -3.03 -26.42
C MET A 209 0.10 -3.60 -25.07
N LYS A 210 1.26 -4.25 -24.92
CA LYS A 210 1.85 -4.59 -23.61
C LYS A 210 2.21 -3.37 -22.77
N SER A 211 2.35 -2.20 -23.40
CA SER A 211 2.63 -0.94 -22.70
C SER A 211 1.39 -0.30 -22.08
N ILE A 212 0.19 -0.79 -22.41
CA ILE A 212 -1.07 -0.34 -21.83
C ILE A 212 -1.30 -1.13 -20.54
N LYS A 213 -1.44 -0.40 -19.42
CA LYS A 213 -1.45 -1.01 -18.09
C LYS A 213 -2.82 -1.56 -17.72
N THR A 214 -3.91 -0.95 -18.21
CA THR A 214 -5.27 -1.32 -17.84
C THR A 214 -6.21 -1.42 -19.03
N GLN A 215 -7.28 -2.22 -18.88
CA GLN A 215 -8.35 -2.29 -19.88
C GLN A 215 -9.02 -0.92 -20.09
N ARG A 216 -9.13 -0.08 -19.05
CA ARG A 216 -9.67 1.29 -19.17
C ARG A 216 -8.82 2.15 -20.10
N GLU A 217 -7.49 2.13 -19.96
CA GLU A 217 -6.58 2.85 -20.86
C GLU A 217 -6.74 2.40 -22.32
N PHE A 218 -6.91 1.10 -22.57
CA PHE A 218 -7.18 0.57 -23.90
C PHE A 218 -8.50 1.09 -24.47
N LEU A 219 -9.59 1.03 -23.69
CA LEU A 219 -10.91 1.51 -24.11
C LEU A 219 -10.93 3.04 -24.34
N ASP A 220 -10.20 3.80 -23.52
CA ASP A 220 -10.03 5.24 -23.67
C ASP A 220 -9.24 5.57 -24.94
N LEU A 221 -8.09 4.91 -25.17
CA LEU A 221 -7.30 5.07 -26.39
C LEU A 221 -8.13 4.76 -27.64
N LEU A 222 -8.86 3.64 -27.63
CA LEU A 222 -9.74 3.27 -28.73
C LEU A 222 -10.85 4.32 -28.94
N ARG A 223 -11.41 4.88 -27.85
CA ARG A 223 -12.44 5.92 -27.94
C ARG A 223 -11.90 7.21 -28.56
N TYR A 224 -10.68 7.59 -28.22
CA TYR A 224 -9.98 8.71 -28.86
C TYR A 224 -9.84 8.48 -30.37
N LEU A 225 -9.33 7.31 -30.78
CA LEU A 225 -9.15 6.98 -32.20
C LEU A 225 -10.48 6.99 -32.97
N MET A 226 -11.54 6.38 -32.42
CA MET A 226 -12.88 6.42 -33.01
C MET A 226 -13.39 7.86 -33.20
N SER A 227 -13.16 8.72 -32.20
CA SER A 227 -13.60 10.12 -32.23
C SER A 227 -12.85 10.92 -33.29
N VAL A 228 -11.52 10.75 -33.37
CA VAL A 228 -10.68 11.44 -34.36
C VAL A 228 -10.94 10.94 -35.78
N VAL A 229 -11.09 9.63 -36.01
CA VAL A 229 -11.37 9.08 -37.35
C VAL A 229 -12.71 9.58 -37.89
N ARG A 230 -13.74 9.70 -37.05
CA ARG A 230 -15.08 10.19 -37.45
C ARG A 230 -15.14 11.72 -37.58
N GLY A 231 -14.51 12.44 -36.66
CA GLY A 231 -14.54 13.90 -36.60
C GLY A 231 -13.45 14.58 -37.44
N GLY A 232 -12.44 13.83 -37.90
CA GLY A 232 -11.29 14.35 -38.63
C GLY A 232 -10.47 15.34 -37.81
N LYS A 233 -9.81 16.26 -38.50
CA LYS A 233 -8.88 17.25 -37.91
C LYS A 233 -9.54 18.13 -36.84
N SER A 234 -10.83 18.44 -36.98
CA SER A 234 -11.57 19.23 -35.98
C SER A 234 -11.66 18.50 -34.62
N ALA A 235 -11.92 17.20 -34.63
CA ALA A 235 -11.99 16.42 -33.38
C ALA A 235 -10.60 16.19 -32.79
N GLU A 236 -9.59 16.00 -33.63
CA GLU A 236 -8.19 15.94 -33.18
C GLU A 236 -7.77 17.22 -32.46
N GLU A 237 -8.03 18.39 -33.06
CA GLU A 237 -7.72 19.69 -32.45
C GLU A 237 -8.46 19.93 -31.12
N GLU A 238 -9.73 19.52 -31.02
CA GLU A 238 -10.55 19.67 -29.81
C GLU A 238 -10.12 18.74 -28.66
N LEU A 239 -9.71 17.51 -29.00
CA LEU A 239 -9.32 16.48 -28.04
C LEU A 239 -7.83 16.51 -27.69
N ARG A 240 -7.02 17.24 -28.46
CA ARG A 240 -5.59 17.39 -28.22
C ARG A 240 -5.36 17.90 -26.79
N PRO A 241 -4.56 17.19 -25.97
CA PRO A 241 -4.27 17.66 -24.62
C PRO A 241 -3.59 19.03 -24.66
N SER A 242 -3.85 19.86 -23.66
CA SER A 242 -3.28 21.21 -23.62
C SER A 242 -1.73 21.15 -23.55
N PRO A 243 -1.02 22.20 -23.98
CA PRO A 243 0.42 22.27 -23.81
C PRO A 243 0.87 22.02 -22.37
N GLU A 244 0.13 22.50 -21.37
CA GLU A 244 0.38 22.26 -19.94
C GLU A 244 0.18 20.79 -19.57
N GLN A 245 -0.84 20.14 -20.12
CA GLN A 245 -1.01 18.71 -19.94
C GLN A 245 0.11 17.93 -20.62
N LEU A 246 0.68 18.39 -21.73
CA LEU A 246 1.80 17.73 -22.42
C LEU A 246 3.18 18.15 -21.91
N LEU A 247 3.25 19.22 -21.12
CA LEU A 247 4.47 19.76 -20.55
C LEU A 247 5.07 18.75 -19.58
N VAL A 248 6.19 18.16 -19.98
CA VAL A 248 7.09 17.50 -19.05
C VAL A 248 7.73 18.60 -18.20
N ARG A 249 7.33 18.71 -16.93
CA ARG A 249 8.05 19.57 -15.97
C ARG A 249 9.49 19.08 -15.92
N ASP A 250 10.44 19.91 -16.36
CA ASP A 250 11.86 19.55 -16.35
C ASP A 250 12.40 19.64 -14.93
N ASP A 251 12.17 18.58 -14.16
CA ASP A 251 12.62 18.41 -12.78
C ASP A 251 14.09 18.00 -12.66
N SER A 252 14.85 18.12 -13.76
CA SER A 252 16.32 18.13 -13.72
C SER A 252 16.91 19.50 -13.36
N ILE A 253 16.11 20.57 -13.39
CA ILE A 253 16.56 21.92 -13.07
C ILE A 253 16.73 22.07 -11.55
N ASN A 254 17.85 22.65 -11.11
CA ASN A 254 18.22 22.84 -9.69
C ASN A 254 18.44 21.54 -8.87
N LEU A 255 18.70 20.42 -9.54
CA LEU A 255 18.96 19.14 -8.89
C LEU A 255 20.45 18.98 -8.52
N ASP A 256 20.74 18.50 -7.30
CA ASP A 256 22.09 18.09 -6.89
C ASP A 256 22.42 16.68 -7.39
N HIS A 257 22.67 16.58 -8.71
CA HIS A 257 23.00 15.31 -9.37
C HIS A 257 24.19 14.60 -8.70
N ALA A 258 25.22 15.36 -8.32
CA ALA A 258 26.43 14.79 -7.71
C ALA A 258 26.14 14.24 -6.31
N GLY A 259 25.37 14.98 -5.50
CA GLY A 259 24.93 14.53 -4.17
C GLY A 259 24.08 13.25 -4.24
N ILE A 260 23.14 13.18 -5.18
CA ILE A 260 22.30 11.98 -5.38
C ILE A 260 23.16 10.77 -5.73
N ILE A 261 24.00 10.86 -6.77
CA ILE A 261 24.86 9.75 -7.21
C ILE A 261 25.79 9.29 -6.07
N ARG A 262 26.35 10.23 -5.29
CA ARG A 262 27.18 9.90 -4.12
C ARG A 262 26.42 9.20 -2.99
N SER A 263 25.10 9.36 -2.93
CA SER A 263 24.25 8.81 -1.86
C SER A 263 23.78 7.38 -2.11
N LEU A 264 23.78 6.90 -3.37
CA LEU A 264 23.25 5.58 -3.75
C LEU A 264 24.08 4.42 -3.16
N ARG A 265 23.40 3.40 -2.63
CA ARG A 265 23.99 2.21 -1.99
C ARG A 265 23.36 0.92 -2.55
N SER A 266 23.75 -0.23 -2.01
CA SER A 266 23.20 -1.54 -2.40
C SER A 266 21.67 -1.61 -2.35
N ARG A 267 21.03 -0.98 -1.36
CA ARG A 267 19.57 -0.88 -1.28
C ARG A 267 18.95 -0.19 -2.51
N ASP A 268 19.66 0.80 -3.06
CA ASP A 268 19.21 1.59 -4.21
C ASP A 268 19.36 0.80 -5.52
N VAL A 269 20.24 -0.19 -5.55
CA VAL A 269 20.30 -1.19 -6.65
C VAL A 269 19.05 -2.06 -6.62
N SER A 270 18.63 -2.55 -5.44
CA SER A 270 17.41 -3.34 -5.31
C SER A 270 16.14 -2.54 -5.64
N GLU A 271 16.07 -1.28 -5.21
CA GLU A 271 14.99 -0.38 -5.59
C GLU A 271 15.01 -0.08 -7.09
N GLY A 272 16.20 0.18 -7.65
CA GLY A 272 16.39 0.38 -9.08
C GLY A 272 16.01 -0.83 -9.93
N GLU A 273 16.26 -2.05 -9.44
CA GLU A 273 15.82 -3.30 -10.07
C GLU A 273 14.29 -3.40 -10.07
N SER A 274 13.67 -3.09 -8.93
CA SER A 274 12.21 -3.09 -8.78
C SER A 274 11.56 -2.15 -9.80
N LEU A 275 12.05 -0.91 -9.87
CA LEU A 275 11.61 0.10 -10.82
C LEU A 275 11.87 -0.33 -12.27
N PHE A 276 13.05 -0.89 -12.57
CA PHE A 276 13.37 -1.37 -13.92
C PHE A 276 12.42 -2.49 -14.37
N ARG A 277 12.15 -3.47 -13.51
CA ARG A 277 11.25 -4.59 -13.81
C ARG A 277 9.81 -4.12 -13.99
N GLY A 278 9.36 -3.15 -13.18
CA GLY A 278 8.01 -2.59 -13.26
C GLY A 278 7.79 -1.73 -14.51
N ASP A 279 8.78 -0.92 -14.89
CA ASP A 279 8.58 0.17 -15.86
C ASP A 279 9.37 0.03 -17.17
N CYS A 280 10.49 -0.68 -17.17
CA CYS A 280 11.42 -0.72 -18.30
C CYS A 280 11.46 -2.09 -19.01
N ALA A 281 11.23 -3.18 -18.29
CA ALA A 281 11.42 -4.54 -18.78
C ALA A 281 10.51 -4.92 -19.96
N ASN A 282 9.31 -4.33 -20.06
CA ASN A 282 8.39 -4.59 -21.18
C ASN A 282 8.99 -4.23 -22.55
N CYS A 283 9.91 -3.26 -22.58
CA CYS A 283 10.61 -2.84 -23.79
C CYS A 283 12.01 -3.45 -23.87
N HIS A 284 12.73 -3.51 -22.74
CA HIS A 284 14.14 -3.88 -22.70
C HIS A 284 14.41 -5.36 -22.35
N GLY A 285 13.35 -6.14 -22.08
CA GLY A 285 13.46 -7.51 -21.57
C GLY A 285 13.67 -7.56 -20.06
N MET A 286 13.21 -8.64 -19.44
CA MET A 286 13.34 -8.85 -17.99
C MET A 286 14.78 -8.91 -17.50
N ASP A 287 15.69 -9.39 -18.34
CA ASP A 287 17.12 -9.46 -18.03
C ASP A 287 17.90 -8.24 -18.55
N GLY A 288 17.26 -7.35 -19.32
CA GLY A 288 17.90 -6.21 -20.00
C GLY A 288 18.96 -6.59 -21.05
N LYS A 289 19.14 -7.89 -21.33
CA LYS A 289 20.13 -8.43 -22.29
C LYS A 289 19.46 -8.78 -23.61
N GLN A 290 18.23 -9.29 -23.55
CA GLN A 290 17.42 -9.60 -24.72
C GLN A 290 16.24 -8.62 -24.81
N PRO A 291 16.35 -7.56 -25.63
CA PRO A 291 15.28 -6.57 -25.74
C PRO A 291 13.99 -7.19 -26.26
N ALA A 292 12.87 -6.89 -25.58
CA ALA A 292 11.54 -7.34 -25.97
C ALA A 292 11.02 -6.61 -27.21
N LEU A 293 11.47 -5.37 -27.43
CA LEU A 293 11.22 -4.61 -28.65
C LEU A 293 12.46 -4.57 -29.55
N PRO A 294 12.33 -4.79 -30.87
CA PRO A 294 13.46 -4.72 -31.81
C PRO A 294 14.19 -3.37 -31.84
N THR A 295 13.52 -2.30 -31.39
CA THR A 295 14.05 -0.93 -31.33
C THR A 295 14.79 -0.63 -30.02
N ALA A 296 14.62 -1.45 -28.99
CA ALA A 296 15.33 -1.33 -27.72
C ALA A 296 16.74 -1.93 -27.82
N ARG A 297 17.65 -1.47 -26.96
CA ARG A 297 19.05 -1.93 -26.92
C ARG A 297 19.28 -2.90 -25.77
N ALA A 298 20.13 -3.89 -26.02
CA ALA A 298 20.66 -4.79 -24.99
C ALA A 298 21.70 -4.07 -24.13
N PHE A 299 21.43 -3.89 -22.84
CA PHE A 299 22.32 -3.16 -21.94
C PHE A 299 23.65 -3.85 -21.70
N SER A 300 23.75 -5.16 -21.88
CA SER A 300 25.02 -5.87 -21.67
C SER A 300 25.98 -5.81 -22.85
N SER A 301 25.48 -5.72 -24.09
CA SER A 301 26.28 -6.00 -25.29
C SER A 301 26.23 -4.92 -26.37
N GLN A 302 25.24 -4.03 -26.35
CA GLN A 302 25.07 -3.00 -27.37
C GLN A 302 25.43 -1.61 -26.82
N GLU A 303 26.03 -0.78 -27.67
CA GLU A 303 26.33 0.61 -27.34
C GLU A 303 25.04 1.43 -27.23
N LEU A 304 24.92 2.21 -26.15
CA LEU A 304 23.77 3.07 -25.90
C LEU A 304 23.87 4.36 -26.74
N LYS A 305 22.95 4.53 -27.69
CA LYS A 305 22.93 5.64 -28.67
C LYS A 305 22.94 7.04 -28.02
N PHE A 306 22.37 7.18 -26.82
CA PHE A 306 22.20 8.47 -26.14
C PHE A 306 23.16 8.68 -24.97
N GLY A 307 24.21 7.84 -24.91
CA GLY A 307 25.23 7.89 -23.87
C GLY A 307 24.97 6.89 -22.74
N ALA A 308 26.08 6.42 -22.16
CA ALA A 308 26.08 5.41 -21.11
C ALA A 308 26.32 5.98 -19.70
N ASP A 309 26.76 7.23 -19.56
CA ASP A 309 27.05 7.84 -18.25
C ASP A 309 25.77 8.11 -17.42
N PRO A 310 25.86 8.13 -16.07
CA PRO A 310 24.67 8.23 -15.22
C PRO A 310 23.75 9.41 -15.54
N TYR A 311 24.32 10.58 -15.79
CA TYR A 311 23.58 11.79 -16.12
C TYR A 311 22.89 11.70 -17.48
N LYS A 312 23.56 11.21 -18.54
CA LYS A 312 22.90 11.06 -19.85
C LYS A 312 21.81 9.99 -19.86
N MET A 313 22.01 8.89 -19.13
CA MET A 313 20.96 7.90 -18.93
C MET A 313 19.78 8.50 -18.15
N PHE A 314 20.05 9.25 -17.08
CA PHE A 314 19.04 10.02 -16.35
C PHE A 314 18.29 10.97 -17.29
N MET A 315 18.98 11.75 -18.14
CA MET A 315 18.34 12.66 -19.09
C MET A 315 17.51 11.93 -20.15
N THR A 316 17.90 10.71 -20.53
CA THR A 316 17.10 9.86 -21.42
C THR A 316 15.81 9.43 -20.73
N LEU A 317 15.85 9.06 -19.45
CA LEU A 317 14.65 8.81 -18.65
C LEU A 317 13.82 10.08 -18.42
N THR A 318 14.46 11.25 -18.29
CA THR A 318 13.76 12.53 -18.04
C THR A 318 13.05 13.07 -19.27
N LYS A 319 13.70 13.03 -20.44
CA LYS A 319 13.22 13.72 -21.65
C LYS A 319 12.72 12.77 -22.73
N GLY A 320 12.98 11.47 -22.60
CA GLY A 320 12.83 10.52 -23.69
C GLY A 320 13.87 10.77 -24.78
N ASN A 321 14.10 9.79 -25.64
CA ASN A 321 14.94 9.92 -26.84
C ASN A 321 14.58 8.86 -27.88
N GLY A 322 14.52 9.26 -29.15
CA GLY A 322 14.10 8.38 -30.24
C GLY A 322 12.66 7.89 -30.03
N LEU A 323 12.47 6.56 -30.03
CA LEU A 323 11.17 5.93 -29.78
C LEU A 323 10.87 5.67 -28.29
N MET A 324 11.82 5.98 -27.38
CA MET A 324 11.64 5.83 -25.94
C MET A 324 11.04 7.11 -25.34
N GLY A 325 9.85 7.01 -24.74
CA GLY A 325 9.20 8.12 -24.04
C GLY A 325 9.85 8.45 -22.68
N PRO A 326 9.59 9.66 -22.12
CA PRO A 326 10.11 10.06 -20.82
C PRO A 326 9.36 9.39 -19.64
N MET A 327 10.11 9.00 -18.61
CA MET A 327 9.63 8.40 -17.35
C MET A 327 9.32 9.47 -16.29
N THR A 328 8.43 10.41 -16.65
CA THR A 328 8.13 11.61 -15.84
C THR A 328 7.41 11.36 -14.52
N TYR A 329 6.90 10.15 -14.32
CA TYR A 329 6.22 9.71 -13.11
C TYR A 329 7.20 9.25 -12.01
N LEU A 330 8.48 9.05 -12.35
CA LEU A 330 9.53 8.74 -11.38
C LEU A 330 10.18 10.04 -10.88
N THR A 331 10.41 10.12 -9.56
CA THR A 331 11.18 11.24 -9.01
C THR A 331 12.59 11.25 -9.58
N PRO A 332 13.30 12.39 -9.53
CA PRO A 332 14.69 12.43 -10.00
C PRO A 332 15.58 11.40 -9.29
N HIS A 333 15.38 11.20 -7.98
CA HIS A 333 16.09 10.18 -7.21
C HIS A 333 15.79 8.76 -7.72
N GLN A 334 14.52 8.43 -8.00
CA GLN A 334 14.12 7.12 -8.52
C GLN A 334 14.69 6.80 -9.90
N ARG A 335 14.73 7.79 -10.82
CA ARG A 335 15.42 7.61 -12.11
C ARG A 335 16.89 7.28 -11.92
N TYR A 336 17.56 7.92 -10.96
CA TYR A 336 18.94 7.57 -10.62
C TYR A 336 19.10 6.17 -10.03
N GLN A 337 18.13 5.68 -9.25
CA GLN A 337 18.12 4.30 -8.77
C GLN A 337 18.04 3.30 -9.94
N VAL A 338 17.14 3.52 -10.91
CA VAL A 338 17.06 2.70 -12.15
C VAL A 338 18.38 2.72 -12.91
N VAL A 339 18.95 3.91 -13.12
CA VAL A 339 20.25 4.07 -13.79
C VAL A 339 21.36 3.33 -13.05
N HIS A 340 21.37 3.40 -11.72
CA HIS A 340 22.35 2.74 -10.89
C HIS A 340 22.25 1.22 -10.99
N TYR A 341 21.04 0.65 -10.96
CA TYR A 341 20.81 -0.78 -11.21
C TYR A 341 21.31 -1.21 -12.60
N ILE A 342 20.87 -0.54 -13.67
CA ILE A 342 21.28 -0.90 -15.03
C ILE A 342 22.80 -0.88 -15.14
N ARG A 343 23.45 0.16 -14.62
CA ARG A 343 24.89 0.31 -14.73
C ARG A 343 25.66 -0.71 -13.89
N GLU A 344 25.31 -0.89 -12.63
CA GLU A 344 26.05 -1.77 -11.71
C GLU A 344 25.76 -3.25 -11.94
N THR A 345 24.57 -3.61 -12.42
CA THR A 345 24.12 -5.00 -12.55
C THR A 345 24.11 -5.49 -14.00
N LEU A 346 23.72 -4.66 -14.96
CA LEU A 346 23.54 -5.09 -16.35
C LEU A 346 24.72 -4.72 -17.27
N MET A 347 25.40 -3.59 -16.99
CA MET A 347 26.45 -3.06 -17.86
C MET A 347 27.87 -3.37 -17.39
N LYS A 348 28.14 -3.25 -16.08
CA LYS A 348 29.50 -3.22 -15.48
C LYS A 348 30.49 -4.25 -16.01
N ASP A 349 30.03 -5.48 -16.23
CA ASP A 349 30.90 -6.60 -16.59
C ASP A 349 31.09 -6.79 -18.11
N GLN A 350 30.18 -6.26 -18.94
CA GLN A 350 30.06 -6.67 -20.34
C GLN A 350 29.93 -5.50 -21.34
N ASN A 351 29.38 -4.36 -20.92
CA ASN A 351 29.08 -3.28 -21.84
C ASN A 351 30.34 -2.42 -22.11
N PRO A 352 30.72 -2.20 -23.38
CA PRO A 352 31.92 -1.44 -23.73
C PRO A 352 31.82 0.06 -23.38
N GLY A 353 30.62 0.59 -23.15
CA GLY A 353 30.38 1.98 -22.75
C GLY A 353 30.33 2.20 -21.25
N TYR A 354 30.56 1.18 -20.41
CA TYR A 354 30.59 1.35 -18.96
C TYR A 354 31.91 1.99 -18.50
N GLU A 355 31.80 3.09 -17.75
CA GLU A 355 32.92 3.74 -17.06
C GLU A 355 32.57 4.01 -15.59
N PRO A 356 33.44 3.71 -14.60
CA PRO A 356 33.17 4.03 -13.20
C PRO A 356 32.97 5.53 -12.96
N VAL A 357 32.10 5.88 -12.01
CA VAL A 357 31.89 7.28 -11.61
C VAL A 357 33.14 7.82 -10.92
N SER A 358 33.69 8.91 -11.43
CA SER A 358 34.87 9.59 -10.87
C SER A 358 34.51 10.94 -10.24
N ASP A 359 35.36 11.46 -9.35
CA ASP A 359 35.15 12.79 -8.75
C ASP A 359 35.16 13.89 -9.81
N ALA A 360 36.04 13.80 -10.81
CA ALA A 360 36.09 14.74 -11.94
C ALA A 360 34.77 14.73 -12.75
N TYR A 361 34.15 13.56 -12.92
CA TYR A 361 32.83 13.46 -13.54
C TYR A 361 31.76 14.14 -12.67
N LEU A 362 31.70 13.83 -11.37
CA LEU A 362 30.74 14.42 -10.43
C LEU A 362 30.86 15.94 -10.37
N ASP A 363 32.08 16.47 -10.46
CA ASP A 363 32.33 17.91 -10.48
C ASP A 363 31.85 18.58 -11.77
N SER A 364 31.85 17.85 -12.89
CA SER A 364 31.36 18.31 -14.20
C SER A 364 29.84 18.38 -14.31
N LEU A 365 29.10 17.74 -13.39
CA LEU A 365 27.64 17.71 -13.44
C LEU A 365 27.01 19.08 -13.14
N PRO A 366 25.81 19.36 -13.67
CA PRO A 366 25.04 20.54 -13.29
C PRO A 366 24.89 20.66 -11.78
N LYS A 367 24.94 21.90 -11.27
CA LYS A 367 24.80 22.18 -9.84
C LYS A 367 23.34 22.47 -9.49
N GLY A 368 22.95 22.06 -8.29
CA GLY A 368 21.63 22.29 -7.73
C GLY A 368 21.63 22.11 -6.22
N THR A 369 20.50 22.37 -5.58
CA THR A 369 20.32 22.24 -4.12
C THR A 369 19.28 21.20 -3.73
N GLU A 370 18.49 20.71 -4.68
CA GLU A 370 17.43 19.75 -4.42
C GLU A 370 17.96 18.32 -4.51
N ASP A 371 17.56 17.47 -3.56
CA ASP A 371 17.97 16.06 -3.52
C ASP A 371 17.08 15.14 -4.37
N GLY A 372 16.10 15.72 -5.08
CA GLY A 372 15.19 15.00 -5.97
C GLY A 372 14.20 14.09 -5.26
N LYS A 373 14.01 14.25 -3.94
CA LYS A 373 13.08 13.43 -3.15
C LYS A 373 11.74 14.09 -2.86
N ARG A 374 11.60 15.41 -3.09
CA ARG A 374 10.38 16.16 -2.75
C ARG A 374 9.24 15.83 -3.72
N PHE A 375 8.08 15.59 -3.13
CA PHE A 375 6.79 15.56 -3.82
C PHE A 375 6.12 16.93 -3.69
N GLU A 376 5.25 17.27 -4.63
CA GLU A 376 4.41 18.46 -4.49
C GLU A 376 3.38 18.20 -3.38
N ILE A 377 3.48 18.96 -2.28
CA ILE A 377 2.56 18.85 -1.15
C ILE A 377 1.22 19.45 -1.59
N GLN A 378 0.22 18.59 -1.80
CA GLN A 378 -1.14 19.05 -2.04
C GLN A 378 -1.85 19.24 -0.71
N GLN A 379 -2.45 20.41 -0.52
CA GLN A 379 -3.32 20.66 0.63
C GLN A 379 -4.58 19.81 0.48
N ARG A 380 -4.83 18.96 1.49
CA ARG A 380 -5.97 18.05 1.53
C ARG A 380 -6.99 18.57 2.53
N ASP A 381 -8.26 18.36 2.22
CA ASP A 381 -9.32 18.57 3.19
C ASP A 381 -9.45 17.33 4.08
N PHE A 382 -9.20 17.48 5.38
CA PHE A 382 -9.31 16.42 6.39
C PHE A 382 -10.67 16.42 7.11
N GLY A 383 -11.60 17.31 6.74
CA GLY A 383 -12.79 17.61 7.52
C GLY A 383 -12.51 18.59 8.66
N LEU A 384 -13.41 18.65 9.65
CA LEU A 384 -13.31 19.58 10.77
C LEU A 384 -12.29 19.16 11.84
N ALA A 385 -11.85 17.91 11.80
CA ALA A 385 -10.96 17.33 12.80
C ALA A 385 -10.06 16.27 12.17
N LEU A 386 -8.83 16.14 12.65
CA LEU A 386 -7.92 15.05 12.28
C LEU A 386 -7.49 14.27 13.51
N GLY A 387 -7.82 12.98 13.54
CA GLY A 387 -7.30 12.00 14.47
C GLY A 387 -5.89 11.55 14.08
N SER A 388 -4.94 11.63 15.02
CA SER A 388 -3.56 11.21 14.80
C SER A 388 -2.80 10.99 16.12
N GLN A 389 -1.53 10.66 16.04
CA GLN A 389 -0.55 11.00 17.07
C GLN A 389 -0.13 12.48 16.93
N LEU A 390 0.31 13.11 18.02
CA LEU A 390 0.99 14.41 17.97
C LEU A 390 2.42 14.22 18.45
N ARG A 391 3.38 14.43 17.53
CA ARG A 391 4.79 14.08 17.74
C ARG A 391 4.89 12.62 18.17
N ARG A 392 5.83 12.31 19.08
CA ARG A 392 5.89 11.02 19.80
C ARG A 392 5.39 11.12 21.25
N ASP A 393 4.87 12.28 21.63
CA ASP A 393 4.48 12.59 23.00
C ASP A 393 3.05 12.10 23.29
N TYR A 394 2.15 12.27 22.31
CA TYR A 394 0.74 11.92 22.45
C TYR A 394 0.33 10.92 21.38
N PRO A 395 -0.04 9.68 21.75
CA PRO A 395 -0.33 8.63 20.78
C PRO A 395 -1.74 8.69 20.19
N SER A 396 -2.69 9.39 20.85
CA SER A 396 -4.07 9.57 20.38
C SER A 396 -4.53 10.99 20.67
N VAL A 397 -4.65 11.78 19.61
CA VAL A 397 -5.16 13.16 19.67
C VAL A 397 -6.25 13.41 18.62
N LEU A 398 -7.08 14.41 18.87
CA LEU A 398 -7.96 15.03 17.88
C LEU A 398 -7.57 16.48 17.70
N THR A 399 -7.11 16.83 16.50
CA THR A 399 -6.63 18.19 16.20
C THR A 399 -7.66 18.96 15.38
N LEU A 400 -8.02 20.16 15.84
CA LEU A 400 -9.05 21.02 15.29
C LEU A 400 -8.46 22.35 14.80
N PRO A 401 -8.63 22.74 13.53
CA PRO A 401 -8.31 24.08 13.05
C PRO A 401 -9.43 25.05 13.45
N LEU A 402 -9.12 26.05 14.27
CA LEU A 402 -10.08 27.04 14.77
C LEU A 402 -9.83 28.45 14.19
N GLY A 403 -9.33 28.54 12.95
CA GLY A 403 -8.99 29.81 12.30
C GLY A 403 -7.56 30.25 12.60
N GLU A 404 -7.37 31.24 13.48
CA GLU A 404 -6.01 31.74 13.84
C GLU A 404 -5.25 30.80 14.80
N LEU A 405 -5.98 29.95 15.52
CA LEU A 405 -5.43 28.92 16.40
C LEU A 405 -5.76 27.53 15.88
N THR A 406 -4.89 26.58 16.19
CA THR A 406 -5.16 25.16 16.11
C THR A 406 -5.01 24.57 17.51
N VAL A 407 -5.95 23.71 17.89
CA VAL A 407 -5.97 23.03 19.19
C VAL A 407 -5.89 21.52 18.98
N SER A 408 -5.18 20.82 19.86
CA SER A 408 -5.10 19.36 19.83
C SER A 408 -5.51 18.80 21.18
N TYR A 409 -6.57 17.99 21.20
CA TYR A 409 -7.05 17.31 22.42
C TYR A 409 -6.43 15.94 22.52
N ASN A 410 -5.88 15.60 23.67
CA ASN A 410 -5.48 14.23 24.01
C ASN A 410 -6.73 13.43 24.39
N LEU A 411 -7.11 12.48 23.53
CA LEU A 411 -8.36 11.73 23.70
C LEU A 411 -8.34 10.71 24.84
N HIS A 412 -7.18 10.49 25.46
CA HIS A 412 -7.02 9.61 26.62
C HIS A 412 -7.16 10.31 27.97
N ALA A 413 -7.20 11.64 28.00
CA ALA A 413 -7.37 12.41 29.24
C ALA A 413 -8.27 13.65 29.07
N MET A 414 -8.65 13.99 27.84
CA MET A 414 -9.41 15.20 27.48
C MET A 414 -8.77 16.51 27.96
N ASP A 415 -7.43 16.53 28.03
CA ASP A 415 -6.64 17.76 28.16
C ASP A 415 -6.15 18.25 26.79
N LEU A 416 -5.75 19.53 26.72
CA LEU A 416 -5.10 20.04 25.51
C LEU A 416 -3.65 19.54 25.46
N ALA A 417 -3.35 18.73 24.46
CA ALA A 417 -2.01 18.26 24.16
C ALA A 417 -1.10 19.41 23.72
N ASP A 418 -1.64 20.36 22.94
CA ASP A 418 -0.96 21.56 22.48
C ASP A 418 -1.95 22.58 21.88
N VAL A 419 -1.52 23.84 21.80
CA VAL A 419 -2.21 24.94 21.12
C VAL A 419 -1.19 25.79 20.39
N TRP A 420 -1.42 26.08 19.12
CA TRP A 420 -0.50 26.92 18.33
C TRP A 420 -1.23 27.92 17.43
N ALA A 421 -0.55 29.02 17.14
CA ALA A 421 -1.02 30.08 16.26
C ALA A 421 -0.43 29.94 14.86
N GLY A 422 -1.30 30.02 13.86
CA GLY A 422 -0.98 29.90 12.43
C GLY A 422 -0.70 28.45 11.99
N GLY A 423 -1.23 28.06 10.83
CA GLY A 423 -1.04 26.71 10.28
C GLY A 423 -1.84 25.63 11.01
N PHE A 424 -1.99 24.48 10.36
CA PHE A 424 -2.62 23.28 10.93
C PHE A 424 -1.53 22.32 11.41
N LEU A 425 -1.27 21.24 10.68
CA LEU A 425 -0.22 20.26 10.98
C LEU A 425 0.78 20.17 9.82
N ASP A 426 2.06 20.03 10.17
CA ASP A 426 3.07 19.54 9.25
C ASP A 426 2.92 18.01 9.13
N LEU A 427 2.39 17.61 7.99
CA LEU A 427 2.14 16.22 7.62
C LEU A 427 3.10 15.70 6.55
N SER A 428 4.16 16.46 6.24
CA SER A 428 5.07 16.19 5.13
C SER A 428 5.78 14.85 5.21
N GLU A 429 5.98 14.31 6.42
CA GLU A 429 6.62 13.01 6.67
C GLU A 429 5.63 11.88 6.96
N THR A 430 4.32 12.14 6.88
CA THR A 430 3.26 11.20 7.24
C THR A 430 2.65 10.53 6.02
N GLN A 431 1.79 9.55 6.27
CA GLN A 431 1.01 8.87 5.24
C GLN A 431 0.14 9.84 4.44
N HIS A 432 -0.23 11.00 4.97
CA HIS A 432 -1.09 11.93 4.25
C HIS A 432 -0.43 12.55 3.00
N GLN A 433 0.91 12.57 2.95
CA GLN A 433 1.71 13.16 1.87
C GLN A 433 2.69 12.17 1.23
N ARG A 434 3.00 11.04 1.90
CA ARG A 434 3.95 10.05 1.42
C ARG A 434 3.30 8.68 1.21
N PRO A 435 3.70 7.92 0.16
CA PRO A 435 3.30 6.52 0.01
C PRO A 435 3.69 5.69 1.24
N ARG A 436 4.88 5.96 1.79
CA ARG A 436 5.38 5.43 3.06
C ARG A 436 5.68 6.59 4.00
N GLY A 437 4.76 6.87 4.93
CA GLY A 437 4.91 7.92 5.93
C GLY A 437 5.48 7.36 7.23
N GLU A 438 6.75 7.59 7.50
CA GLU A 438 7.42 7.11 8.74
C GLU A 438 7.52 8.18 9.84
N GLY A 439 7.07 9.40 9.54
CA GLY A 439 7.05 10.52 10.45
C GLY A 439 5.84 10.56 11.39
N THR A 440 5.67 11.71 12.03
CA THR A 440 4.58 12.00 12.97
C THR A 440 3.91 13.30 12.56
N ALA A 441 2.64 13.50 12.90
CA ALA A 441 2.02 14.80 12.75
C ALA A 441 2.66 15.78 13.76
N ASN A 442 3.09 16.94 13.27
CA ASN A 442 3.72 17.98 14.10
C ASN A 442 2.95 19.31 13.93
N PRO A 443 2.94 20.20 14.93
CA PRO A 443 2.43 21.55 14.74
C PRO A 443 3.18 22.30 13.63
N ASP A 444 2.45 22.93 12.71
CA ASP A 444 3.05 23.81 11.67
C ASP A 444 3.20 25.27 12.15
N GLY A 445 2.64 25.59 13.32
CA GLY A 445 2.59 26.94 13.88
C GLY A 445 3.48 27.20 15.08
N LYS A 446 3.30 28.40 15.64
CA LYS A 446 4.01 28.81 16.86
C LYS A 446 3.21 28.41 18.10
N PRO A 447 3.80 27.68 19.06
CA PRO A 447 3.09 27.24 20.26
C PRO A 447 2.65 28.44 21.11
N VAL A 448 1.47 28.34 21.71
CA VAL A 448 0.87 29.32 22.62
C VAL A 448 0.71 28.68 24.00
N ALA A 449 1.84 28.46 24.67
CA ALA A 449 1.95 27.59 25.85
C ALA A 449 0.97 27.93 26.99
N GLY A 450 0.66 29.22 27.21
CA GLY A 450 -0.26 29.63 28.27
C GLY A 450 -1.72 29.17 28.04
N LEU A 451 -2.11 28.93 26.78
CA LEU A 451 -3.43 28.38 26.42
C LEU A 451 -3.48 26.85 26.45
N ALA A 452 -2.34 26.17 26.35
CA ALA A 452 -2.27 24.70 26.31
C ALA A 452 -2.46 24.03 27.69
N ALA A 453 -2.64 24.81 28.78
CA ALA A 453 -2.79 24.28 30.14
C ALA A 453 -4.24 23.95 30.53
N TRP A 454 -5.09 23.67 29.54
CA TRP A 454 -6.47 23.19 29.73
C TRP A 454 -6.44 21.72 30.15
N HIS A 455 -6.69 21.45 31.43
CA HIS A 455 -6.50 20.12 32.04
C HIS A 455 -7.47 19.88 33.19
N TRP A 456 -8.29 18.83 33.07
CA TRP A 456 -9.20 18.38 34.12
C TRP A 456 -8.45 17.74 35.29
N GLY A 457 -8.81 18.12 36.52
CA GLY A 457 -8.42 17.38 37.70
C GLY A 457 -9.45 16.31 38.07
N HIS A 458 -9.02 15.35 38.88
CA HIS A 458 -9.84 14.22 39.31
C HIS A 458 -9.81 14.08 40.82
N ASP A 459 -10.93 13.60 41.38
CA ASP A 459 -11.14 13.47 42.83
C ASP A 459 -10.90 14.79 43.59
N GLY A 460 -11.19 15.93 42.93
CA GLY A 460 -11.09 17.29 43.49
C GLY A 460 -9.70 17.94 43.42
N GLU A 461 -8.69 17.26 42.89
CA GLU A 461 -7.32 17.74 42.79
C GLU A 461 -6.84 17.85 41.34
N LEU A 462 -6.06 18.88 41.02
CA LEU A 462 -5.41 18.98 39.71
C LEU A 462 -4.21 18.03 39.59
N ASP A 463 -3.54 17.77 40.71
CA ASP A 463 -2.35 16.92 40.79
C ASP A 463 -2.72 15.59 41.45
N TYR A 464 -3.36 14.71 40.69
CA TYR A 464 -3.76 13.38 41.13
C TYR A 464 -2.72 12.31 40.75
N SER A 465 -2.66 11.22 41.52
CA SER A 465 -1.73 10.13 41.24
C SER A 465 -2.11 9.40 39.94
N ARG A 466 -1.12 9.25 39.04
CA ARG A 466 -1.23 8.42 37.84
C ARG A 466 -0.74 6.98 38.06
N GLU A 467 -0.46 6.60 39.31
CA GLU A 467 -0.07 5.23 39.65
C GLU A 467 -1.18 4.24 39.24
N GLY A 468 -0.81 3.19 38.51
CA GLY A 468 -1.75 2.19 37.99
C GLY A 468 -2.52 2.61 36.74
N CYS A 469 -2.35 3.84 36.23
CA CYS A 469 -2.89 4.23 34.93
C CYS A 469 -2.12 3.57 33.78
N LEU A 470 -2.80 3.38 32.65
CA LEU A 470 -2.18 2.92 31.42
C LEU A 470 -1.19 3.98 30.91
N PRO A 471 0.04 3.61 30.50
CA PRO A 471 1.05 4.60 30.08
C PRO A 471 0.72 5.28 28.75
N ARG A 472 -0.07 4.62 27.89
CA ARG A 472 -0.45 5.08 26.54
C ARG A 472 -1.90 4.73 26.19
N GLY A 473 -2.75 4.68 27.21
CA GLY A 473 -4.16 4.35 27.10
C GLY A 473 -5.03 5.40 27.80
N PRO A 474 -6.36 5.26 27.70
CA PRO A 474 -7.29 6.15 28.37
C PRO A 474 -7.12 6.07 29.89
N LEU A 475 -7.41 7.19 30.56
CA LEU A 475 -7.64 7.21 31.99
C LEU A 475 -8.77 6.25 32.40
N PRO A 476 -8.83 5.81 33.67
CA PRO A 476 -9.95 5.03 34.16
C PRO A 476 -11.29 5.74 33.90
N ALA A 477 -12.29 5.02 33.39
CA ALA A 477 -13.61 5.56 33.04
C ALA A 477 -14.32 6.31 34.19
N LYS A 478 -14.02 5.96 35.45
CA LYS A 478 -14.53 6.69 36.63
C LYS A 478 -14.10 8.16 36.67
N TRP A 479 -12.96 8.49 36.05
CA TRP A 479 -12.34 9.81 36.04
C TRP A 479 -12.57 10.50 34.71
N MET A 480 -12.37 9.81 33.59
CA MET A 480 -12.60 10.35 32.26
C MET A 480 -13.12 9.24 31.35
N ASP A 481 -14.23 9.50 30.68
CA ASP A 481 -14.81 8.62 29.66
C ASP A 481 -15.13 9.44 28.41
N TYR A 482 -14.43 9.19 27.31
CA TYR A 482 -14.62 9.94 26.07
C TYR A 482 -15.61 9.23 25.16
N HIS A 483 -16.72 9.88 24.85
CA HIS A 483 -17.80 9.30 24.05
C HIS A 483 -17.62 9.52 22.56
N GLY A 484 -16.92 10.57 22.14
CA GLY A 484 -16.78 10.94 20.73
C GLY A 484 -16.97 12.43 20.50
N TYR A 485 -17.19 12.79 19.24
CA TYR A 485 -17.46 14.18 18.86
C TYR A 485 -18.56 14.28 17.82
N TYR A 486 -19.31 15.38 17.90
CA TYR A 486 -20.30 15.78 16.91
C TYR A 486 -19.68 16.79 15.95
N ALA A 487 -19.88 16.57 14.66
CA ALA A 487 -19.55 17.50 13.59
C ALA A 487 -20.85 18.19 13.15
N LEU A 488 -21.12 19.37 13.71
CA LEU A 488 -22.37 20.10 13.52
C LEU A 488 -22.11 21.35 12.68
N ASP A 489 -22.66 21.37 11.46
CA ASP A 489 -22.37 22.39 10.46
C ASP A 489 -20.83 22.54 10.27
N ASP A 490 -20.23 23.67 10.67
CA ASP A 490 -18.78 23.94 10.60
C ASP A 490 -18.07 23.85 11.98
N GLU A 491 -18.74 23.29 12.99
CA GLU A 491 -18.27 23.23 14.37
C GLU A 491 -18.09 21.80 14.89
N VAL A 492 -17.20 21.64 15.86
CA VAL A 492 -16.99 20.37 16.58
C VAL A 492 -17.43 20.54 18.04
N VAL A 493 -18.28 19.62 18.50
CA VAL A 493 -18.69 19.51 19.90
C VAL A 493 -18.21 18.16 20.44
N LEU A 494 -17.28 18.21 21.39
CA LEU A 494 -16.76 17.02 22.07
C LEU A 494 -17.76 16.55 23.12
N SER A 495 -17.87 15.24 23.32
CA SER A 495 -18.72 14.62 24.34
C SER A 495 -17.90 13.65 25.18
N TYR A 496 -17.93 13.84 26.50
CA TYR A 496 -17.20 13.02 27.45
C TYR A 496 -17.76 13.19 28.87
N GLN A 497 -17.31 12.36 29.81
CA GLN A 497 -17.54 12.53 31.24
C GLN A 497 -16.24 12.86 31.98
N ILE A 498 -16.34 13.68 33.03
CA ILE A 498 -15.28 13.90 34.01
C ILE A 498 -15.84 13.60 35.40
N ASP A 499 -15.18 12.72 36.16
CA ASP A 499 -15.61 12.24 37.48
C ASP A 499 -17.11 11.84 37.51
N GLY A 500 -17.55 11.17 36.44
CA GLY A 500 -18.95 10.70 36.25
C GLY A 500 -19.96 11.79 35.86
N ARG A 501 -19.51 13.01 35.58
CA ARG A 501 -20.35 14.15 35.19
C ARG A 501 -20.23 14.40 33.69
N GLU A 502 -21.36 14.39 32.99
CA GLU A 502 -21.43 14.65 31.54
C GLU A 502 -20.93 16.05 31.18
N VAL A 503 -20.12 16.14 30.13
CA VAL A 503 -19.59 17.38 29.55
C VAL A 503 -19.75 17.36 28.03
N LEU A 504 -20.31 18.46 27.51
CA LEU A 504 -20.18 18.82 26.10
C LEU A 504 -19.27 20.05 26.02
N GLU A 505 -18.33 20.02 25.08
CA GLU A 505 -17.34 21.10 24.94
C GLU A 505 -17.21 21.56 23.49
N ARG A 506 -17.21 22.88 23.30
CA ARG A 506 -16.94 23.54 22.02
C ARG A 506 -15.85 24.60 22.21
N ALA A 507 -14.74 24.45 21.49
CA ALA A 507 -13.65 25.44 21.50
C ALA A 507 -13.76 26.41 20.32
N VAL A 508 -13.49 27.69 20.58
CA VAL A 508 -13.58 28.79 19.62
C VAL A 508 -12.38 29.71 19.80
N ALA A 509 -11.57 29.90 18.77
CA ALA A 509 -10.52 30.91 18.79
C ALA A 509 -11.14 32.31 18.56
N MET A 510 -10.85 33.25 19.47
CA MET A 510 -11.25 34.65 19.29
C MET A 510 -10.19 35.46 18.53
N ASN A 511 -8.93 35.06 18.66
CA ASN A 511 -7.77 35.53 17.93
C ASN A 511 -6.58 34.60 18.24
N SER A 512 -5.42 34.84 17.63
CA SER A 512 -4.16 34.09 17.82
C SER A 512 -3.60 34.04 19.25
N GLN A 513 -4.19 34.73 20.23
CA GLN A 513 -3.78 34.73 21.63
C GLN A 513 -4.94 34.47 22.61
N THR A 514 -6.17 34.26 22.11
CA THR A 514 -7.36 34.13 22.94
C THR A 514 -8.21 32.94 22.50
N LEU A 515 -8.42 32.00 23.42
CA LEU A 515 -9.22 30.79 23.22
C LEU A 515 -10.40 30.78 24.17
N SER A 516 -11.57 30.42 23.67
CA SER A 516 -12.79 30.30 24.47
C SER A 516 -13.33 28.89 24.39
N HIS A 517 -13.68 28.31 25.53
CA HIS A 517 -14.33 27.02 25.66
C HIS A 517 -15.74 27.23 26.18
N GLU A 518 -16.72 26.75 25.43
CA GLU A 518 -18.09 26.64 25.89
C GLU A 518 -18.34 25.23 26.39
N LEU A 519 -18.91 25.15 27.59
CA LEU A 519 -19.13 23.91 28.31
C LEU A 519 -20.60 23.81 28.66
N TRP A 520 -21.22 22.70 28.31
CA TRP A 520 -22.43 22.24 28.99
C TRP A 520 -22.01 21.13 29.94
N ILE A 521 -22.33 21.29 31.23
CA ILE A 521 -21.95 20.35 32.27
C ILE A 521 -23.24 19.84 32.93
N GLY A 522 -23.43 18.53 32.91
CA GLY A 522 -24.57 17.85 33.53
C GLY A 522 -24.65 18.05 35.05
N PRO A 523 -25.68 17.52 35.72
CA PRO A 523 -25.72 17.47 37.18
C PRO A 523 -24.67 16.50 37.72
N GLY A 524 -24.07 16.79 38.87
CA GLY A 524 -23.03 15.95 39.48
C GLY A 524 -22.25 16.65 40.59
N ASP A 525 -21.17 16.01 41.02
CA ASP A 525 -20.28 16.54 42.07
C ASP A 525 -19.36 17.65 41.54
N SER A 526 -18.51 18.18 42.43
CA SER A 526 -17.61 19.29 42.11
C SER A 526 -16.50 18.84 41.16
N LEU A 527 -16.22 19.65 40.13
CA LEU A 527 -15.09 19.43 39.21
C LEU A 527 -14.03 20.52 39.42
N VAL A 528 -12.79 20.20 39.08
CA VAL A 528 -11.68 21.17 39.06
C VAL A 528 -11.00 21.15 37.70
N LEU A 529 -10.65 22.32 37.18
CA LEU A 529 -10.11 22.49 35.85
C LEU A 529 -8.97 23.52 35.88
N SER A 530 -7.81 23.15 35.36
CA SER A 530 -6.78 24.12 34.97
C SER A 530 -7.19 24.71 33.62
N VAL A 531 -7.27 26.04 33.51
CA VAL A 531 -7.72 26.70 32.26
C VAL A 531 -6.58 27.39 31.53
N GLY A 532 -5.43 27.58 32.18
CA GLY A 532 -4.30 28.35 31.64
C GLY A 532 -3.13 28.36 32.60
N LYS A 533 -1.92 28.60 32.08
CA LYS A 533 -0.67 28.63 32.86
C LYS A 533 0.04 29.95 32.63
N GLY A 534 0.31 30.66 33.73
CA GLY A 534 1.04 31.92 33.69
C GLY A 534 2.51 31.77 33.28
N PRO A 535 3.16 32.88 32.90
CA PRO A 535 4.59 32.95 32.65
C PRO A 535 5.41 32.50 33.86
N ALA A 536 6.56 31.84 33.65
CA ALA A 536 7.40 31.25 34.71
C ALA A 536 7.80 32.25 35.82
N GLU A 537 7.97 33.51 35.46
CA GLU A 537 8.33 34.63 36.33
C GLU A 537 7.14 35.37 36.95
N ALA A 538 5.90 34.94 36.67
CA ALA A 538 4.70 35.61 37.13
C ALA A 538 4.49 35.48 38.65
N ASN A 539 4.17 36.60 39.28
CA ASN A 539 4.01 36.71 40.73
C ASN A 539 2.84 37.62 41.15
N ASP A 540 2.14 38.25 40.20
CA ASP A 540 1.00 39.13 40.46
C ASP A 540 -0.31 38.43 40.09
N TRP A 541 -0.84 37.63 41.02
CA TRP A 541 -2.14 36.97 40.92
C TRP A 541 -3.27 37.85 41.45
N LYS A 542 -4.31 38.05 40.63
CA LYS A 542 -5.47 38.87 40.97
C LYS A 542 -6.76 38.23 40.44
N VAL A 543 -7.83 38.34 41.23
CA VAL A 543 -9.21 38.07 40.79
C VAL A 543 -10.00 39.35 40.96
N ASP A 544 -10.43 39.92 39.84
CA ASP A 544 -11.23 41.15 39.80
C ASP A 544 -12.63 40.88 40.36
N GLN A 545 -13.02 41.59 41.41
CA GLN A 545 -14.28 41.37 42.13
C GLN A 545 -15.52 41.85 41.36
N GLU A 546 -15.35 42.77 40.40
CA GLU A 546 -16.47 43.30 39.60
C GLU A 546 -16.79 42.38 38.42
N THR A 547 -15.76 41.78 37.82
CA THR A 547 -15.87 41.00 36.58
C THR A 547 -15.67 39.49 36.78
N GLY A 548 -15.14 39.05 37.93
CA GLY A 548 -14.76 37.65 38.16
C GLY A 548 -13.56 37.19 37.34
N LEU A 549 -12.83 38.12 36.71
CA LEU A 549 -11.67 37.85 35.87
C LEU A 549 -10.44 37.51 36.71
N ALA A 550 -9.86 36.35 36.46
CA ALA A 550 -8.59 35.90 37.02
C ALA A 550 -7.43 36.34 36.11
N SER A 551 -6.35 36.88 36.67
CA SER A 551 -5.16 37.25 35.90
C SER A 551 -3.89 37.00 36.70
N LEU A 552 -2.86 36.50 36.03
CA LEU A 552 -1.52 36.31 36.56
C LEU A 552 -0.51 37.02 35.64
N GLN A 553 0.25 37.96 36.19
CA GLN A 553 1.20 38.82 35.47
C GLN A 553 2.63 38.69 36.01
N SER A 554 3.62 38.95 35.16
CA SER A 554 5.01 39.16 35.55
C SER A 554 5.27 40.59 36.03
N SER A 555 6.06 40.75 37.09
CA SER A 555 6.29 42.05 37.73
C SER A 555 7.33 42.95 37.04
N ASP A 556 7.99 42.49 35.97
CA ASP A 556 9.12 43.23 35.38
C ASP A 556 8.64 44.31 34.39
N SER A 557 9.16 45.52 34.55
CA SER A 557 8.63 46.76 33.95
C SER A 557 8.88 46.92 32.44
N GLN A 558 9.64 46.01 31.82
CA GLN A 558 10.02 46.12 30.41
C GLN A 558 9.25 45.20 29.45
N ASN A 559 8.57 44.15 29.94
CA ASN A 559 7.65 43.27 29.19
C ASN A 559 6.80 42.47 30.19
N GLN A 560 5.56 42.92 30.47
CA GLN A 560 4.65 42.24 31.39
C GLN A 560 3.85 41.16 30.65
N SER A 561 4.43 39.97 30.58
CA SER A 561 3.74 38.75 30.16
C SER A 561 2.58 38.42 31.11
N PHE A 562 1.47 37.93 30.57
CA PHE A 562 0.28 37.60 31.33
C PHE A 562 -0.45 36.35 30.84
N THR A 563 -1.21 35.76 31.75
CA THR A 563 -2.31 34.84 31.42
C THR A 563 -3.53 35.25 32.22
N ALA A 564 -4.66 35.40 31.55
CA ALA A 564 -5.90 35.84 32.16
C ALA A 564 -7.06 34.97 31.67
N ALA A 565 -8.03 34.75 32.56
CA ALA A 565 -9.21 33.94 32.28
C ALA A 565 -10.47 34.59 32.86
N SER A 566 -11.59 34.42 32.17
CA SER A 566 -12.91 34.86 32.60
C SER A 566 -13.94 33.76 32.40
N VAL A 567 -15.01 33.78 33.19
CA VAL A 567 -16.06 32.75 33.16
C VAL A 567 -17.45 33.38 33.14
N ALA A 568 -18.20 33.11 32.06
CA ALA A 568 -19.57 33.59 31.84
C ALA A 568 -20.60 32.45 31.98
N GLY A 569 -21.89 32.80 31.96
CA GLY A 569 -23.00 31.85 32.03
C GLY A 569 -23.51 31.64 33.46
N LYS A 570 -23.83 30.39 33.82
CA LYS A 570 -24.27 30.05 35.19
C LYS A 570 -23.07 29.94 36.16
N SER A 571 -22.33 31.03 36.34
CA SER A 571 -21.01 31.05 36.99
C SER A 571 -20.96 31.71 38.38
N HIS A 572 -22.10 32.09 38.99
CA HIS A 572 -22.13 32.85 40.26
C HIS A 572 -21.43 32.20 41.47
N ASP A 573 -21.22 30.88 41.43
CA ASP A 573 -20.71 30.04 42.51
C ASP A 573 -19.39 29.34 42.13
N VAL A 574 -18.80 29.66 40.97
CA VAL A 574 -17.48 29.15 40.57
C VAL A 574 -16.38 29.97 41.24
N SER A 575 -15.26 29.34 41.58
CA SER A 575 -14.15 30.01 42.27
C SER A 575 -12.81 29.80 41.58
N TRP A 576 -11.97 30.83 41.67
CA TRP A 576 -10.61 30.83 41.14
C TRP A 576 -9.58 30.63 42.25
N GLU A 577 -8.59 29.79 41.99
CA GLU A 577 -7.42 29.56 42.83
C GLU A 577 -6.15 29.59 41.98
N LEU A 578 -5.04 30.06 42.55
CA LEU A 578 -3.73 29.86 41.96
C LEU A 578 -3.17 28.52 42.44
N ALA A 579 -3.04 27.56 41.54
CA ALA A 579 -2.47 26.25 41.83
C ALA A 579 -0.95 26.23 41.63
N SER A 580 -0.34 25.08 41.93
CA SER A 580 1.06 24.79 41.63
C SER A 580 1.39 25.06 40.16
N GLU A 581 2.65 25.41 39.90
CA GLU A 581 3.16 25.75 38.56
C GLU A 581 2.39 26.87 37.84
N GLN A 582 1.90 27.87 38.58
CA GLN A 582 1.24 29.05 38.01
C GLN A 582 -0.03 28.74 37.19
N ARG A 583 -0.70 27.62 37.49
CA ARG A 583 -1.95 27.25 36.84
C ARG A 583 -3.13 28.00 37.44
N LEU A 584 -4.01 28.49 36.57
CA LEU A 584 -5.28 29.11 36.95
C LEU A 584 -6.31 27.98 37.14
N LYS A 585 -6.60 27.65 38.39
CA LYS A 585 -7.56 26.60 38.76
C LYS A 585 -8.96 27.19 38.90
N LEU A 586 -9.89 26.67 38.13
CA LEU A 586 -11.32 26.91 38.23
C LEU A 586 -11.97 25.74 38.98
N THR A 587 -12.71 26.05 40.04
CA THR A 587 -13.55 25.06 40.74
C THR A 587 -15.00 25.26 40.33
N ILE A 588 -15.59 24.20 39.77
CA ILE A 588 -16.98 24.16 39.33
C ILE A 588 -17.76 23.36 40.39
N PRO A 589 -18.66 23.99 41.16
CA PRO A 589 -19.29 23.33 42.29
C PRO A 589 -20.25 22.21 41.85
N ALA A 590 -20.57 21.35 42.81
CA ALA A 590 -21.61 20.34 42.67
C ALA A 590 -22.96 21.00 42.38
N ASP A 591 -23.75 20.41 41.47
CA ASP A 591 -25.05 20.94 41.06
C ASP A 591 -26.03 19.80 40.79
N ARG A 592 -27.32 20.04 41.04
CA ARG A 592 -28.42 19.12 40.72
C ARG A 592 -29.06 19.42 39.36
N SER A 593 -28.65 20.50 38.71
CA SER A 593 -29.07 20.89 37.37
C SER A 593 -27.87 21.05 36.44
N ALA A 594 -28.11 20.93 35.14
CA ALA A 594 -27.08 21.22 34.15
C ALA A 594 -26.75 22.72 34.09
N ARG A 595 -25.48 23.04 33.85
CA ARG A 595 -24.97 24.40 33.74
C ARG A 595 -24.19 24.61 32.45
N SER A 596 -24.48 25.71 31.78
CA SER A 596 -23.69 26.20 30.64
C SER A 596 -22.73 27.27 31.11
N LEU A 597 -21.44 27.09 30.82
CA LEU A 597 -20.34 27.98 31.15
C LEU A 597 -19.57 28.34 29.89
N ARG A 598 -19.05 29.56 29.81
CA ARG A 598 -18.05 29.94 28.80
C ARG A 598 -16.79 30.39 29.53
N VAL A 599 -15.69 29.68 29.32
CA VAL A 599 -14.37 30.01 29.88
C VAL A 599 -13.52 30.59 28.76
N THR A 600 -13.14 31.86 28.88
CA THR A 600 -12.31 32.55 27.88
C THR A 600 -10.96 32.86 28.49
N VAL A 601 -9.89 32.43 27.82
CA VAL A 601 -8.50 32.50 28.28
C VAL A 601 -7.70 33.30 27.26
N GLY A 602 -6.91 34.25 27.73
CA GLY A 602 -6.05 35.09 26.92
C GLY A 602 -4.64 35.14 27.47
N VAL A 603 -3.67 35.19 26.57
CA VAL A 603 -2.25 35.36 26.88
C VAL A 603 -1.70 36.57 26.14
N GLY A 604 -0.57 37.10 26.58
CA GLY A 604 0.13 38.17 25.87
C GLY A 604 1.36 38.63 26.63
N ASP A 605 2.12 39.51 26.01
CA ASP A 605 3.43 39.99 26.48
C ASP A 605 3.44 41.50 26.81
N ALA A 606 2.28 42.16 26.67
CA ALA A 606 2.13 43.59 26.91
C ALA A 606 0.86 43.97 27.70
N ASP A 607 0.97 45.02 28.52
CA ASP A 607 -0.15 45.60 29.27
C ASP A 607 -1.33 46.01 28.39
N GLN A 608 -1.05 46.48 27.17
CA GLN A 608 -2.08 46.88 26.21
C GLN A 608 -2.91 45.67 25.75
N GLU A 609 -2.28 44.51 25.59
CA GLU A 609 -2.95 43.26 25.24
C GLU A 609 -3.79 42.76 26.42
N LEU A 610 -3.29 42.88 27.66
CA LEU A 610 -4.09 42.58 28.86
C LEU A 610 -5.30 43.51 28.98
N ALA A 611 -5.13 44.80 28.69
CA ALA A 611 -6.23 45.76 28.68
C ALA A 611 -7.25 45.42 27.59
N ALA A 612 -6.80 45.01 26.40
CA ALA A 612 -7.65 44.54 25.32
C ALA A 612 -8.43 43.27 25.71
N PHE A 613 -7.76 42.29 26.32
CA PHE A 613 -8.40 41.09 26.84
C PHE A 613 -9.45 41.40 27.91
N LYS A 614 -9.15 42.30 28.86
CA LYS A 614 -10.13 42.74 29.87
C LYS A 614 -11.36 43.39 29.23
N ALA A 615 -11.18 44.18 28.17
CA ALA A 615 -12.29 44.76 27.42
C ALA A 615 -13.11 43.69 26.67
N LEU A 616 -12.43 42.72 26.05
CA LEU A 616 -13.06 41.57 25.39
C LEU A 616 -13.88 40.74 26.40
N ALA A 617 -13.27 40.33 27.52
CA ALA A 617 -13.93 39.58 28.58
C ALA A 617 -15.19 40.29 29.10
N LYS A 618 -15.14 41.62 29.30
CA LYS A 618 -16.32 42.41 29.69
C LYS A 618 -17.45 42.39 28.66
N ASN A 619 -17.14 42.21 27.38
CA ASN A 619 -18.15 42.09 26.33
C ASN A 619 -18.69 40.66 26.27
N VAL A 620 -17.81 39.66 26.29
CA VAL A 620 -18.15 38.24 26.27
C VAL A 620 -19.04 37.85 27.47
N LEU A 621 -18.80 38.42 28.65
CA LEU A 621 -19.62 38.21 29.86
C LEU A 621 -21.09 38.64 29.68
N LYS A 622 -21.40 39.51 28.72
CA LYS A 622 -22.77 39.99 28.45
C LYS A 622 -23.50 39.10 27.45
N GLU A 623 -22.79 38.25 26.73
CA GLU A 623 -23.37 37.37 25.73
C GLU A 623 -23.99 36.14 26.39
N PRO A 624 -25.13 35.65 25.88
CA PRO A 624 -25.67 34.38 26.34
C PRO A 624 -24.71 33.23 26.00
N VAL A 625 -24.52 32.33 26.95
CA VAL A 625 -23.79 31.07 26.72
C VAL A 625 -24.75 30.04 26.13
N ALA A 626 -24.34 29.41 25.03
CA ALA A 626 -25.15 28.40 24.37
C ALA A 626 -25.41 27.17 25.26
N ASP A 627 -26.59 26.59 25.12
CA ASP A 627 -26.87 25.26 25.67
C ASP A 627 -26.49 24.22 24.61
N LEU A 628 -25.26 23.68 24.69
CA LEU A 628 -24.75 22.72 23.71
C LEU A 628 -25.62 21.45 23.61
N SER A 629 -26.31 21.06 24.69
CA SER A 629 -27.18 19.88 24.64
C SER A 629 -28.34 20.06 23.66
N SER A 630 -28.87 21.29 23.55
CA SER A 630 -29.94 21.61 22.60
C SER A 630 -29.48 21.59 21.13
N LEU A 631 -28.18 21.76 20.87
CA LEU A 631 -27.62 21.67 19.51
C LEU A 631 -27.64 20.23 18.99
N LEU A 632 -27.69 19.25 19.91
CA LEU A 632 -27.76 17.82 19.57
C LEU A 632 -29.19 17.36 19.25
N GLU A 633 -30.21 18.17 19.57
CA GLU A 633 -31.63 17.91 19.36
C GLU A 633 -32.12 18.57 18.05
N ARG A 634 -31.68 18.07 16.88
CA ARG A 634 -32.15 18.58 15.59
C ARG A 634 -33.50 17.92 15.19
N PRO A 635 -34.54 18.68 14.78
CA PRO A 635 -35.82 18.09 14.39
C PRO A 635 -35.72 17.39 13.02
N SER A 636 -36.20 16.14 12.98
CA SER A 636 -36.18 15.19 11.84
C SER A 636 -36.97 15.61 10.58
N SER A 637 -37.44 16.86 10.50
CA SER A 637 -38.35 17.28 9.43
C SER A 637 -37.64 17.53 8.09
N LYS A 638 -36.31 17.76 8.09
CA LYS A 638 -35.47 17.92 6.89
C LYS A 638 -33.99 17.56 7.18
N PRO A 639 -33.27 16.96 6.21
CA PRO A 639 -31.83 16.74 6.31
C PRO A 639 -31.03 18.03 6.52
N ALA A 640 -29.90 17.92 7.21
CA ALA A 640 -28.95 19.03 7.33
C ALA A 640 -28.26 19.37 6.00
N PRO A 641 -27.66 20.57 5.88
CA PRO A 641 -26.72 20.86 4.80
C PRO A 641 -25.57 19.84 4.79
N GLN A 642 -25.13 19.47 3.60
CA GLN A 642 -23.99 18.59 3.37
C GLN A 642 -22.68 19.41 3.40
N ARG A 643 -21.65 18.93 4.12
CA ARG A 643 -20.29 19.52 4.08
C ARG A 643 -19.58 19.18 2.77
N TRP A 644 -19.86 18.00 2.23
CA TRP A 644 -19.29 17.51 0.98
C TRP A 644 -20.40 17.36 -0.07
N PRO A 645 -20.92 18.46 -0.62
CA PRO A 645 -22.09 18.42 -1.48
C PRO A 645 -21.83 17.65 -2.78
N GLY A 646 -22.82 16.85 -3.18
CA GLY A 646 -22.80 16.09 -4.43
C GLY A 646 -22.21 14.69 -4.33
N GLU A 647 -22.25 13.99 -5.46
CA GLU A 647 -21.68 12.66 -5.65
C GLU A 647 -20.73 12.71 -6.86
N ILE A 648 -19.65 11.93 -6.80
CA ILE A 648 -18.77 11.75 -7.95
C ILE A 648 -19.22 10.51 -8.69
N THR A 649 -19.48 10.62 -9.98
CA THR A 649 -19.87 9.48 -10.82
C THR A 649 -18.68 8.97 -11.62
N THR A 650 -18.50 7.65 -11.62
CA THR A 650 -17.52 6.96 -12.46
C THR A 650 -18.18 5.76 -13.16
N ALA A 651 -17.56 5.29 -14.24
CA ALA A 651 -17.94 4.03 -14.88
C ALA A 651 -16.85 2.99 -14.62
N GLY A 652 -17.22 1.84 -14.09
CA GLY A 652 -16.34 0.68 -13.94
C GLY A 652 -16.07 -0.03 -15.26
N THR A 653 -15.19 -1.01 -15.23
CA THR A 653 -14.83 -1.86 -16.37
C THR A 653 -15.17 -3.30 -16.07
N LEU A 654 -15.95 -3.95 -16.93
CA LEU A 654 -16.19 -5.39 -16.83
C LEU A 654 -14.96 -6.16 -17.32
N GLY A 655 -14.49 -7.08 -16.49
CA GLY A 655 -13.39 -7.96 -16.82
C GLY A 655 -13.76 -8.88 -17.98
N LEU A 656 -12.76 -9.25 -18.77
CA LEU A 656 -12.90 -10.31 -19.75
C LEU A 656 -12.97 -11.66 -19.02
N GLU A 657 -13.90 -12.50 -19.45
CA GLU A 657 -14.13 -13.82 -18.88
C GLU A 657 -12.91 -14.72 -19.10
N GLN A 658 -12.53 -15.43 -18.04
CA GLN A 658 -11.42 -16.37 -17.96
C GLN A 658 -11.86 -17.53 -17.04
N ASP A 659 -11.91 -18.74 -17.57
CA ASP A 659 -12.24 -19.97 -16.82
C ASP A 659 -13.47 -19.84 -15.92
N GLY A 660 -14.57 -19.26 -16.42
CA GLY A 660 -15.81 -19.15 -15.66
C GLY A 660 -15.91 -17.97 -14.70
N TYR A 661 -14.89 -17.12 -14.62
CA TYR A 661 -14.89 -15.92 -13.80
C TYR A 661 -14.39 -14.71 -14.58
N ALA A 662 -14.72 -13.51 -14.10
CA ALA A 662 -14.21 -12.25 -14.62
C ALA A 662 -13.78 -11.36 -13.46
N LEU A 663 -12.71 -10.60 -13.66
CA LEU A 663 -12.23 -9.62 -12.69
C LEU A 663 -12.65 -8.21 -13.13
N ASP A 664 -13.77 -7.73 -12.61
CA ASP A 664 -14.28 -6.39 -12.90
C ASP A 664 -13.57 -5.34 -12.03
N THR A 665 -13.42 -4.13 -12.56
CA THR A 665 -12.79 -3.01 -11.85
C THR A 665 -13.80 -1.91 -11.56
N LEU A 666 -13.98 -1.59 -10.27
CA LEU A 666 -14.76 -0.44 -9.85
C LEU A 666 -13.86 0.79 -9.90
N THR A 667 -14.06 1.61 -10.92
CA THR A 667 -13.19 2.76 -11.18
C THR A 667 -13.36 3.82 -10.11
N ARG A 668 -12.30 4.09 -9.35
CA ARG A 668 -12.25 5.17 -8.36
C ARG A 668 -12.19 6.54 -9.06
N PRO A 669 -12.61 7.62 -8.40
CA PRO A 669 -12.35 8.98 -8.89
C PRO A 669 -10.85 9.24 -9.12
N ASP A 670 -10.48 9.76 -10.29
CA ASP A 670 -9.09 10.12 -10.60
C ASP A 670 -8.64 11.37 -9.81
N SER A 671 -9.59 12.24 -9.46
CA SER A 671 -9.40 13.39 -8.58
C SER A 671 -10.71 13.72 -7.86
N THR A 672 -10.61 14.53 -6.80
CA THR A 672 -11.78 15.00 -6.04
C THR A 672 -11.63 16.48 -5.70
N PRO A 673 -12.74 17.21 -5.47
CA PRO A 673 -12.69 18.60 -4.99
C PRO A 673 -11.91 18.79 -3.68
N TRP A 674 -11.75 17.71 -2.91
CA TRP A 674 -11.16 17.70 -1.57
C TRP A 674 -9.71 17.20 -1.53
N ASN A 675 -9.12 16.90 -2.70
CA ASN A 675 -7.80 16.28 -2.84
C ASN A 675 -7.67 15.00 -1.98
N THR A 676 -8.73 14.21 -1.88
CA THR A 676 -8.69 12.91 -1.22
C THR A 676 -7.76 11.97 -1.99
N TRP A 677 -6.83 11.34 -1.28
CA TRP A 677 -5.95 10.33 -1.85
C TRP A 677 -6.55 8.94 -1.61
N PHE A 678 -7.07 8.32 -2.68
CA PHE A 678 -7.83 7.06 -2.66
C PHE A 678 -6.99 5.78 -2.40
N ARG A 679 -6.13 5.77 -1.38
CA ARG A 679 -5.46 4.53 -0.95
C ARG A 679 -6.40 3.70 -0.10
N THR A 680 -7.23 2.92 -0.78
CA THR A 680 -8.28 2.10 -0.16
C THR A 680 -7.67 1.02 0.74
N THR A 681 -8.25 0.79 1.92
CA THR A 681 -7.72 -0.16 2.91
C THR A 681 -8.68 -1.29 3.22
N SER A 682 -9.97 -0.98 3.29
CA SER A 682 -11.00 -1.90 3.74
C SER A 682 -12.37 -1.53 3.19
N LEU A 683 -13.24 -2.52 3.06
CA LEU A 683 -14.62 -2.37 2.60
C LEU A 683 -15.56 -3.28 3.37
N ASP A 684 -16.84 -2.93 3.39
CA ASP A 684 -17.96 -3.79 3.77
C ASP A 684 -19.26 -3.30 3.11
N PHE A 685 -20.32 -4.11 3.13
CA PHE A 685 -21.55 -3.83 2.42
C PHE A 685 -22.74 -3.60 3.35
N PHE A 686 -23.61 -2.67 2.96
CA PHE A 686 -24.97 -2.58 3.49
C PHE A 686 -25.83 -3.69 2.87
N ASP A 687 -26.94 -4.04 3.52
CA ASP A 687 -27.89 -5.06 3.03
C ASP A 687 -28.46 -4.74 1.64
N ASP A 688 -28.52 -3.45 1.27
CA ASP A 688 -28.98 -2.99 -0.03
C ASP A 688 -27.92 -3.06 -1.15
N GLY A 689 -26.71 -3.54 -0.85
CA GLY A 689 -25.61 -3.67 -1.79
C GLY A 689 -24.74 -2.43 -1.97
N ARG A 690 -25.04 -1.31 -1.30
CA ARG A 690 -24.08 -0.19 -1.20
C ARG A 690 -22.82 -0.64 -0.47
N MET A 691 -21.69 -0.06 -0.81
CA MET A 691 -20.39 -0.38 -0.21
C MET A 691 -19.89 0.79 0.63
N ALA A 692 -19.51 0.54 1.89
CA ALA A 692 -18.65 1.44 2.66
C ALA A 692 -17.19 1.08 2.36
N ILE A 693 -16.36 2.07 2.00
CA ILE A 693 -14.93 1.87 1.71
C ILE A 693 -14.08 2.92 2.42
N ALA A 694 -13.08 2.46 3.19
CA ALA A 694 -12.15 3.32 3.91
C ALA A 694 -10.85 3.51 3.13
N THR A 695 -10.16 4.61 3.42
CA THR A 695 -8.84 4.93 2.88
C THR A 695 -7.82 5.13 4.00
N HIS A 696 -6.57 4.77 3.76
CA HIS A 696 -5.46 4.94 4.72
C HIS A 696 -5.32 6.41 5.19
N GLY A 697 -5.78 7.37 4.37
CA GLY A 697 -5.75 8.79 4.70
C GLY A 697 -6.80 9.27 5.70
N GLY A 698 -7.74 8.42 6.14
CA GLY A 698 -8.76 8.75 7.14
C GLY A 698 -10.17 8.98 6.61
N ASP A 699 -10.39 8.76 5.31
CA ASP A 699 -11.71 8.94 4.68
C ASP A 699 -12.51 7.64 4.62
N VAL A 700 -13.84 7.76 4.74
CA VAL A 700 -14.82 6.71 4.40
C VAL A 700 -15.77 7.24 3.33
N TRP A 701 -16.04 6.41 2.32
CA TRP A 701 -16.93 6.70 1.21
C TRP A 701 -18.05 5.66 1.15
N ILE A 702 -19.27 6.10 0.84
CA ILE A 702 -20.36 5.20 0.45
C ILE A 702 -20.42 5.17 -1.08
N VAL A 703 -20.39 3.97 -1.65
CA VAL A 703 -20.48 3.73 -3.09
C VAL A 703 -21.83 3.06 -3.39
N SER A 704 -22.59 3.67 -4.29
CA SER A 704 -23.87 3.13 -4.79
C SER A 704 -23.82 2.92 -6.30
N GLY A 705 -24.87 2.31 -6.87
CA GLY A 705 -24.90 1.98 -8.31
C GLY A 705 -24.03 0.77 -8.69
N ILE A 706 -23.70 -0.07 -7.71
CA ILE A 706 -22.95 -1.31 -7.94
C ILE A 706 -23.92 -2.36 -8.48
N ASP A 707 -23.89 -2.57 -9.79
CA ASP A 707 -24.74 -3.54 -10.48
C ASP A 707 -23.93 -4.43 -11.44
N GLU A 708 -24.62 -5.22 -12.27
CA GLU A 708 -24.00 -6.10 -13.25
C GLU A 708 -23.26 -5.36 -14.36
N THR A 709 -23.62 -4.10 -14.62
CA THR A 709 -23.06 -3.28 -15.70
C THR A 709 -21.87 -2.45 -15.23
N LEU A 710 -21.90 -1.94 -13.98
CA LEU A 710 -20.96 -0.94 -13.46
C LEU A 710 -20.90 0.36 -14.29
N GLU A 711 -21.96 0.73 -15.01
CA GLU A 711 -21.95 1.93 -15.85
C GLU A 711 -21.97 3.23 -15.05
N GLU A 712 -22.62 3.23 -13.87
CA GLU A 712 -22.84 4.45 -13.08
C GLU A 712 -22.58 4.20 -11.58
N LEU A 713 -21.31 4.16 -11.21
CA LEU A 713 -20.87 4.12 -9.82
C LEU A 713 -20.94 5.53 -9.22
N ARG A 714 -21.63 5.70 -8.10
CA ARG A 714 -21.76 7.00 -7.41
C ARG A 714 -21.05 6.96 -6.07
N TRP A 715 -20.09 7.85 -5.88
CA TRP A 715 -19.23 7.96 -4.72
C TRP A 715 -19.63 9.17 -3.88
N LYS A 716 -20.12 8.93 -2.67
CA LYS A 716 -20.43 9.96 -1.68
C LYS A 716 -19.42 9.88 -0.53
N ARG A 717 -18.74 10.99 -0.24
CA ARG A 717 -17.86 11.07 0.94
C ARG A 717 -18.74 11.08 2.18
N TYR A 718 -18.46 10.18 3.12
CA TYR A 718 -19.29 9.93 4.29
C TYR A 718 -18.62 10.41 5.57
N ALA A 719 -17.33 10.13 5.73
CA ALA A 719 -16.53 10.59 6.85
C ALA A 719 -15.11 10.94 6.41
N ALA A 720 -14.46 11.81 7.17
CA ALA A 720 -13.05 12.17 7.04
C ALA A 720 -12.39 12.30 8.42
N GLY A 721 -11.06 12.37 8.44
CA GLY A 721 -10.29 12.69 9.64
C GLY A 721 -10.00 11.51 10.58
N LEU A 722 -10.28 10.27 10.16
CA LEU A 722 -10.00 9.07 10.98
C LEU A 722 -8.52 8.71 11.01
N TYR A 723 -8.07 8.10 12.10
CA TYR A 723 -6.66 7.77 12.31
C TYR A 723 -6.29 6.39 11.71
N GLU A 724 -5.71 6.40 10.50
CA GLU A 724 -5.19 5.22 9.78
C GLU A 724 -6.18 4.03 9.76
N PRO A 725 -7.35 4.15 9.11
CA PRO A 725 -8.39 3.12 9.18
C PRO A 725 -8.02 1.89 8.33
N PHE A 726 -8.02 0.70 8.95
CA PHE A 726 -7.61 -0.58 8.33
C PHE A 726 -8.63 -1.72 8.48
N GLY A 727 -9.82 -1.41 8.98
CA GLY A 727 -10.96 -2.32 9.07
C GLY A 727 -12.28 -1.56 8.96
N VAL A 728 -13.23 -2.13 8.22
CA VAL A 728 -14.60 -1.63 8.10
C VAL A 728 -15.56 -2.82 8.29
N LYS A 729 -16.61 -2.60 9.09
CA LYS A 729 -17.76 -3.49 9.23
C LYS A 729 -19.04 -2.68 9.23
N VAL A 730 -20.04 -3.11 8.47
CA VAL A 730 -21.40 -2.58 8.54
C VAL A 730 -22.23 -3.53 9.39
N VAL A 731 -22.79 -3.03 10.49
CA VAL A 731 -23.61 -3.82 11.42
C VAL A 731 -24.89 -3.04 11.70
N ASP A 732 -26.04 -3.65 11.44
CA ASP A 732 -27.36 -3.01 11.59
C ASP A 732 -27.50 -1.66 10.85
N GLY A 733 -26.79 -1.51 9.72
CA GLY A 733 -26.76 -0.29 8.91
C GLY A 733 -25.75 0.77 9.35
N ASP A 734 -25.07 0.59 10.49
CA ASP A 734 -24.04 1.52 10.97
C ASP A 734 -22.64 1.09 10.52
N VAL A 735 -21.79 2.09 10.25
CA VAL A 735 -20.41 1.85 9.79
C VAL A 735 -19.45 1.90 10.98
N PHE A 736 -18.81 0.77 11.26
CA PHE A 736 -17.74 0.63 12.25
C PHE A 736 -16.39 0.63 11.56
N VAL A 737 -15.42 1.35 12.13
CA VAL A 737 -14.09 1.54 11.55
C VAL A 737 -12.99 1.30 12.59
N THR A 738 -12.13 0.32 12.34
CA THR A 738 -10.91 0.11 13.14
C THR A 738 -9.89 1.18 12.79
N CYS A 739 -9.64 2.08 13.73
CA CYS A 739 -8.56 3.06 13.70
C CYS A 739 -7.40 2.58 14.59
N LYS A 740 -6.25 3.23 14.46
CA LYS A 740 -5.05 2.89 15.24
C LYS A 740 -5.22 3.08 16.75
N ASP A 741 -6.07 4.01 17.15
CA ASP A 741 -6.28 4.37 18.55
C ASP A 741 -7.61 3.88 19.13
N ARG A 742 -8.59 3.51 18.28
CA ARG A 742 -9.93 3.10 18.73
C ARG A 742 -10.75 2.41 17.63
N LEU A 743 -11.83 1.76 18.03
CA LEU A 743 -12.95 1.43 17.16
C LEU A 743 -13.93 2.61 17.14
N VAL A 744 -14.23 3.13 15.96
CA VAL A 744 -15.17 4.25 15.76
C VAL A 744 -16.47 3.74 15.17
N ARG A 745 -17.62 4.15 15.72
CA ARG A 745 -18.93 3.98 15.08
C ARG A 745 -19.37 5.31 14.50
N LEU A 746 -19.69 5.33 13.21
CA LEU A 746 -20.09 6.52 12.48
C LEU A 746 -21.62 6.56 12.37
N HIS A 747 -22.20 7.72 12.68
CA HIS A 747 -23.65 7.93 12.65
C HIS A 747 -24.01 9.08 11.72
N ASP A 748 -25.03 8.88 10.89
CA ASP A 748 -25.74 9.94 10.17
C ASP A 748 -27.09 10.16 10.87
N ARG A 749 -27.11 11.04 11.88
CA ARG A 749 -28.28 11.29 12.73
C ARG A 749 -29.21 12.30 12.09
N ASP A 750 -28.69 13.18 11.24
CA ASP A 750 -29.47 14.21 10.55
C ASP A 750 -29.95 13.81 9.15
N GLY A 751 -29.53 12.66 8.63
CA GLY A 751 -30.00 12.06 7.39
C GLY A 751 -29.50 12.75 6.12
N ASN A 752 -28.40 13.49 6.20
CA ASN A 752 -27.81 14.19 5.06
C ASN A 752 -26.85 13.30 4.24
N GLY A 753 -26.62 12.06 4.63
CA GLY A 753 -25.70 11.14 3.95
C GLY A 753 -24.23 11.34 4.33
N GLU A 754 -23.94 11.99 5.47
CA GLU A 754 -22.62 12.21 6.04
C GLU A 754 -22.63 11.86 7.53
N ALA A 755 -21.50 11.39 8.07
CA ALA A 755 -21.41 11.10 9.51
C ALA A 755 -21.36 12.42 10.30
N ASP A 756 -22.28 12.62 11.24
CA ASP A 756 -22.34 13.78 12.13
C ASP A 756 -21.92 13.45 13.57
N PHE A 757 -21.89 12.17 13.96
CA PHE A 757 -21.36 11.74 15.24
C PHE A 757 -20.33 10.63 15.04
N TYR A 758 -19.12 10.89 15.54
CA TYR A 758 -17.99 9.98 15.51
C TYR A 758 -17.84 9.40 16.91
N GLU A 759 -18.57 8.32 17.18
CA GLU A 759 -18.61 7.68 18.47
C GLU A 759 -17.30 6.92 18.73
N SER A 760 -16.71 7.17 19.90
CA SER A 760 -15.61 6.38 20.44
C SER A 760 -16.15 5.08 21.04
N PHE A 761 -16.52 4.14 20.18
CA PHE A 761 -17.18 2.89 20.57
C PHE A 761 -16.31 2.02 21.49
N ASN A 762 -15.01 1.93 21.23
CA ASN A 762 -14.03 1.31 22.14
C ASN A 762 -12.64 1.91 21.95
N ALA A 763 -12.04 2.48 22.99
CA ALA A 763 -10.69 3.04 22.95
C ALA A 763 -9.61 1.94 23.15
N ASP A 764 -8.52 2.00 22.38
CA ASP A 764 -7.40 1.10 22.58
C ASP A 764 -6.62 1.49 23.84
N THR A 765 -6.28 0.49 24.65
CA THR A 765 -5.63 0.69 25.95
C THR A 765 -4.12 0.93 25.86
N ASP A 766 -3.54 0.81 24.67
CA ASP A 766 -2.11 0.99 24.45
C ASP A 766 -1.85 1.34 22.99
N VAL A 767 -1.78 2.64 22.69
CA VAL A 767 -1.65 3.16 21.32
C VAL A 767 -0.19 3.42 20.99
N SER A 768 0.24 2.98 19.81
CA SER A 768 1.62 3.13 19.34
C SER A 768 1.79 4.41 18.53
N THR A 769 2.93 5.08 18.70
CA THR A 769 3.32 6.24 17.89
C THR A 769 4.09 5.86 16.63
N ASN A 770 4.43 4.57 16.47
CA ASN A 770 5.25 4.09 15.37
C ASN A 770 4.41 3.87 14.09
N PHE A 771 4.99 4.18 12.93
CA PHE A 771 4.30 4.04 11.65
C PHE A 771 3.87 2.59 11.36
N HIS A 772 4.65 1.59 11.78
CA HIS A 772 4.43 0.19 11.39
C HIS A 772 3.49 -0.56 12.36
N ALA A 773 2.85 0.16 13.28
CA ALA A 773 2.07 -0.37 14.38
C ALA A 773 0.56 -0.20 14.14
N PHE A 774 0.03 -0.94 13.16
CA PHE A 774 -1.37 -0.84 12.76
C PHE A 774 -2.30 -1.70 13.61
N ASN A 775 -3.56 -1.27 13.67
CA ASN A 775 -4.70 -2.11 14.06
C ASN A 775 -5.39 -2.57 12.77
N PHE A 776 -5.34 -3.86 12.49
CA PHE A 776 -5.77 -4.44 11.23
C PHE A 776 -7.14 -5.11 11.32
N ASP A 777 -7.90 -4.92 10.25
CA ASP A 777 -9.16 -5.60 9.94
C ASP A 777 -10.26 -5.31 10.95
N LEU A 778 -11.45 -5.80 10.64
CA LEU A 778 -12.58 -5.81 11.54
C LEU A 778 -13.50 -6.96 11.12
N GLN A 779 -13.70 -7.91 12.01
CA GLN A 779 -14.62 -9.03 11.82
C GLN A 779 -15.62 -9.09 12.96
N THR A 780 -16.77 -9.71 12.71
CA THR A 780 -17.78 -9.98 13.74
C THR A 780 -18.01 -11.48 13.87
N ASP A 781 -18.32 -11.91 15.09
CA ASP A 781 -18.88 -13.25 15.32
C ASP A 781 -20.42 -13.23 15.28
N SER A 782 -21.04 -14.40 15.46
CA SER A 782 -22.50 -14.55 15.49
C SER A 782 -23.17 -13.93 16.73
N GLU A 783 -22.41 -13.57 17.76
CA GLU A 783 -22.91 -12.89 18.96
C GLU A 783 -22.85 -11.36 18.83
N GLY A 784 -22.24 -10.85 17.76
CA GLY A 784 -22.04 -9.45 17.47
C GLY A 784 -20.77 -8.86 18.08
N ASN A 785 -19.85 -9.69 18.59
CA ASN A 785 -18.57 -9.21 19.10
C ASN A 785 -17.63 -8.87 17.93
N PHE A 786 -16.77 -7.88 18.11
CA PHE A 786 -15.83 -7.41 17.12
C PHE A 786 -14.43 -7.98 17.35
N TYR A 787 -13.70 -8.24 16.27
CA TYR A 787 -12.34 -8.77 16.30
C TYR A 787 -11.41 -7.95 15.41
N TYR A 788 -10.23 -7.61 15.92
CA TYR A 788 -9.16 -6.95 15.17
C TYR A 788 -7.79 -7.43 15.68
N ALA A 789 -6.75 -7.25 14.86
CA ALA A 789 -5.39 -7.66 15.21
C ALA A 789 -4.43 -6.47 15.29
N LYS A 790 -3.45 -6.54 16.19
CA LYS A 790 -2.42 -5.51 16.37
C LYS A 790 -1.07 -6.02 15.88
N SER A 791 -0.33 -5.17 15.16
CA SER A 791 1.07 -5.43 14.80
C SER A 791 1.92 -5.82 16.00
N GLY A 792 2.82 -6.79 15.78
CA GLY A 792 3.92 -7.10 16.69
C GLY A 792 5.18 -6.30 16.35
N HIS A 793 5.67 -6.49 15.12
CA HIS A 793 6.83 -5.81 14.59
C HIS A 793 6.58 -4.32 14.38
N GLY A 794 7.54 -3.48 14.78
CA GLY A 794 7.43 -2.03 14.68
C GLY A 794 6.49 -1.39 15.69
N ALA A 795 5.75 -2.18 16.47
CA ALA A 795 4.94 -1.67 17.55
C ALA A 795 5.75 -1.44 18.82
N ASP A 796 5.54 -0.30 19.45
CA ASP A 796 6.05 -0.03 20.78
C ASP A 796 5.06 -0.43 21.89
N PHE A 797 4.00 -1.21 21.59
CA PHE A 797 3.03 -1.74 22.57
C PHE A 797 3.70 -2.56 23.70
N ALA A 798 3.06 -2.59 24.86
CA ALA A 798 3.35 -3.47 25.99
C ALA A 798 2.98 -4.93 25.66
N LEU A 799 1.90 -5.13 24.89
CA LEU A 799 1.50 -6.45 24.37
C LEU A 799 1.41 -6.43 22.84
N PRO A 800 2.56 -6.47 22.13
CA PRO A 800 2.61 -6.45 20.68
C PRO A 800 2.17 -7.79 20.07
N GLY A 801 1.58 -7.77 18.87
CA GLY A 801 1.30 -8.98 18.10
C GLY A 801 0.13 -9.80 18.63
N ALA A 802 -1.02 -9.15 18.83
CA ALA A 802 -2.15 -9.71 19.57
C ALA A 802 -3.47 -9.57 18.80
N VAL A 803 -4.39 -10.49 19.05
CA VAL A 803 -5.78 -10.43 18.56
C VAL A 803 -6.68 -10.04 19.72
N TRP A 804 -7.54 -9.07 19.50
CA TRP A 804 -8.47 -8.54 20.51
C TRP A 804 -9.90 -8.82 20.11
N ARG A 805 -10.72 -9.18 21.09
CA ARG A 805 -12.18 -9.21 21.00
C ARG A 805 -12.74 -8.00 21.74
N VAL A 806 -13.68 -7.30 21.12
CA VAL A 806 -14.47 -6.23 21.75
C VAL A 806 -15.92 -6.70 21.82
N SER A 807 -16.55 -6.57 22.99
CA SER A 807 -17.95 -6.95 23.16
C SER A 807 -18.86 -6.19 22.20
N LYS A 808 -20.01 -6.76 21.86
CA LYS A 808 -21.02 -6.13 20.98
C LYS A 808 -21.49 -4.73 21.42
N ASP A 809 -21.30 -4.37 22.69
CA ASP A 809 -21.66 -3.07 23.26
C ASP A 809 -20.45 -2.13 23.44
N GLY A 810 -19.25 -2.56 23.03
CA GLY A 810 -18.02 -1.77 23.06
C GLY A 810 -17.36 -1.66 24.44
N LYS A 811 -17.97 -2.20 25.51
CA LYS A 811 -17.54 -1.94 26.89
C LYS A 811 -16.42 -2.84 27.38
N GLU A 812 -16.34 -4.06 26.86
CA GLU A 812 -15.33 -5.03 27.25
C GLU A 812 -14.38 -5.30 26.10
N ARG A 813 -13.09 -5.35 26.41
CA ARG A 813 -12.02 -5.68 25.46
C ARG A 813 -11.13 -6.76 26.07
N GLU A 814 -11.02 -7.88 25.38
CA GLU A 814 -10.33 -9.07 25.85
C GLU A 814 -9.26 -9.53 24.87
N LEU A 815 -8.14 -9.97 25.43
CA LEU A 815 -7.07 -10.61 24.68
C LEU A 815 -7.51 -12.02 24.27
N VAL A 816 -7.50 -12.30 22.98
CA VAL A 816 -7.78 -13.65 22.46
C VAL A 816 -6.51 -14.47 22.45
N CYS A 817 -5.50 -14.04 21.68
CA CYS A 817 -4.22 -14.74 21.55
C CYS A 817 -3.09 -13.78 21.17
N THR A 818 -1.85 -14.28 21.19
CA THR A 818 -0.62 -13.48 20.99
C THR A 818 0.35 -14.16 20.03
N GLY A 819 1.46 -13.50 19.72
CA GLY A 819 2.57 -14.09 18.96
C GLY A 819 2.43 -13.91 17.46
N PHE A 820 1.88 -12.79 17.00
CA PHE A 820 1.85 -12.41 15.59
C PHE A 820 2.86 -11.30 15.28
N ARG A 821 3.48 -11.35 14.10
CA ARG A 821 4.45 -10.35 13.67
C ARG A 821 3.78 -9.13 13.04
N THR A 822 3.04 -9.33 11.96
CA THR A 822 2.29 -8.29 11.25
C THR A 822 1.00 -8.95 10.73
N PRO A 823 0.01 -9.14 11.62
CA PRO A 823 -1.22 -9.87 11.30
C PRO A 823 -2.18 -9.00 10.48
N ASN A 824 -1.86 -8.78 9.20
CA ASN A 824 -2.61 -7.85 8.37
C ASN A 824 -4.05 -8.30 8.13
N GLY A 825 -4.34 -9.59 8.12
CA GLY A 825 -5.64 -10.13 7.69
C GLY A 825 -6.33 -10.98 8.74
N LEU A 826 -7.64 -10.80 8.84
CA LEU A 826 -8.54 -11.67 9.61
C LEU A 826 -9.62 -12.25 8.71
N GLY A 827 -10.23 -13.34 9.14
CA GLY A 827 -11.45 -13.90 8.55
C GLY A 827 -12.27 -14.65 9.58
N THR A 828 -13.50 -14.99 9.20
CA THR A 828 -14.40 -15.80 10.03
C THR A 828 -14.77 -17.06 9.27
N LEU A 829 -14.56 -18.22 9.90
CA LEU A 829 -14.99 -19.51 9.41
C LEU A 829 -16.41 -19.83 9.91
N PRO A 830 -17.10 -20.78 9.26
CA PRO A 830 -18.31 -21.38 9.81
C PRO A 830 -18.09 -21.86 11.25
N GLY A 831 -19.08 -21.60 12.10
CA GLY A 831 -18.99 -21.87 13.54
C GLY A 831 -18.24 -20.80 14.35
N GLY A 832 -17.89 -19.65 13.75
CA GLY A 832 -17.37 -18.48 14.47
C GLY A 832 -15.87 -18.53 14.80
N ARG A 833 -15.12 -19.48 14.23
CA ARG A 833 -13.66 -19.54 14.42
C ARG A 833 -13.00 -18.41 13.62
N ILE A 834 -12.13 -17.63 14.27
CA ILE A 834 -11.39 -16.54 13.63
C ILE A 834 -10.09 -17.05 13.03
N THR A 835 -9.84 -16.73 11.77
CA THR A 835 -8.53 -16.94 11.12
C THR A 835 -7.72 -15.64 11.15
N VAL A 836 -6.40 -15.78 11.22
CA VAL A 836 -5.46 -14.67 11.21
C VAL A 836 -4.29 -15.04 10.33
N SER A 837 -3.99 -14.21 9.33
CA SER A 837 -2.79 -14.36 8.54
C SER A 837 -1.65 -13.53 9.09
N ASP A 838 -0.41 -14.02 8.97
CA ASP A 838 0.79 -13.32 9.44
C ASP A 838 1.90 -13.33 8.40
N ASN A 839 2.72 -12.28 8.40
CA ASN A 839 3.76 -12.04 7.41
C ASN A 839 5.11 -12.60 7.85
N GLN A 840 5.82 -13.25 6.92
CA GLN A 840 7.19 -13.72 7.12
C GLN A 840 8.11 -12.65 7.74
N GLY A 841 8.96 -13.07 8.68
CA GLY A 841 10.07 -12.27 9.20
C GLY A 841 10.74 -12.92 10.40
N GLN A 842 11.22 -12.13 11.36
CA GLN A 842 11.84 -12.68 12.58
C GLN A 842 10.84 -13.56 13.32
N TRP A 843 11.22 -14.78 13.71
CA TRP A 843 10.34 -15.75 14.38
C TRP A 843 9.08 -16.17 13.61
N THR A 844 8.96 -15.76 12.34
CA THR A 844 7.86 -16.13 11.44
C THR A 844 8.50 -16.68 10.16
N PRO A 845 8.82 -18.00 10.10
CA PRO A 845 9.68 -18.58 9.06
C PRO A 845 9.19 -18.38 7.63
N ALA A 846 7.88 -18.44 7.44
CA ALA A 846 7.16 -18.17 6.21
C ALA A 846 5.85 -17.44 6.54
N SER A 847 5.18 -16.86 5.54
CA SER A 847 3.83 -16.31 5.76
C SER A 847 2.88 -17.46 6.11
N LYS A 848 1.79 -17.18 6.83
CA LYS A 848 0.90 -18.25 7.31
C LYS A 848 -0.51 -17.78 7.54
N VAL A 849 -1.43 -18.73 7.64
CA VAL A 849 -2.78 -18.52 8.16
C VAL A 849 -2.98 -19.42 9.38
N SER A 850 -3.40 -18.86 10.51
CA SER A 850 -3.65 -19.58 11.77
C SER A 850 -5.11 -19.44 12.19
N ILE A 851 -5.61 -20.37 13.01
CA ILE A 851 -6.86 -20.16 13.77
C ILE A 851 -6.50 -19.47 15.09
N ALA A 852 -7.12 -18.33 15.39
CA ALA A 852 -6.93 -17.60 16.65
C ALA A 852 -7.65 -18.30 17.80
N LYS A 853 -6.98 -19.32 18.37
CA LYS A 853 -7.49 -20.05 19.54
C LYS A 853 -7.28 -19.21 20.82
N PRO A 854 -8.28 -19.08 21.71
CA PRO A 854 -8.10 -18.32 22.94
C PRO A 854 -6.93 -18.85 23.81
N GLY A 855 -6.10 -17.95 24.31
CA GLY A 855 -4.98 -18.25 25.20
C GLY A 855 -3.71 -18.79 24.53
N THR A 856 -3.68 -18.95 23.20
CA THR A 856 -2.52 -19.50 22.50
C THR A 856 -1.48 -18.44 22.10
N PHE A 857 -0.26 -18.93 21.84
CA PHE A 857 0.86 -18.16 21.31
C PHE A 857 1.16 -18.65 19.89
N HIS A 858 1.29 -17.74 18.92
CA HIS A 858 1.42 -18.04 17.50
C HIS A 858 2.84 -17.81 16.96
N GLY A 859 3.88 -17.79 17.79
CA GLY A 859 5.26 -18.00 17.33
C GLY A 859 6.13 -16.74 17.22
N TRP A 860 5.59 -15.53 17.05
CA TRP A 860 6.42 -14.32 16.99
C TRP A 860 6.92 -13.87 18.37
N VAL A 861 8.24 -13.67 18.52
CA VAL A 861 8.87 -13.26 19.79
C VAL A 861 9.55 -11.88 19.63
N PRO A 862 9.37 -10.94 20.59
CA PRO A 862 9.92 -9.59 20.51
C PRO A 862 11.42 -9.53 20.84
N THR A 863 12.27 -10.08 19.97
CA THR A 863 13.74 -10.10 20.15
C THR A 863 14.51 -9.17 19.22
N TYR A 864 13.84 -8.24 18.56
CA TYR A 864 14.42 -7.34 17.57
C TYR A 864 14.05 -5.89 17.87
N SER A 865 15.00 -4.98 17.71
CA SER A 865 14.81 -3.53 17.83
C SER A 865 15.69 -2.79 16.83
N ILE A 866 15.37 -1.52 16.58
CA ILE A 866 16.18 -0.61 15.79
C ILE A 866 16.53 0.58 16.69
N PRO A 867 17.75 0.65 17.24
CA PRO A 867 18.16 1.72 18.13
C PRO A 867 17.82 3.11 17.58
N ASP A 868 17.35 3.99 18.46
CA ASP A 868 16.93 5.37 18.17
C ASP A 868 15.74 5.52 17.20
N LYS A 869 15.14 4.41 16.72
CA LYS A 869 13.97 4.44 15.83
C LYS A 869 12.76 3.72 16.41
N TRP A 870 12.98 2.50 16.93
CA TRP A 870 11.94 1.62 17.44
C TRP A 870 12.50 0.61 18.44
N GLU A 871 11.85 0.51 19.59
CA GLU A 871 12.10 -0.52 20.59
C GLU A 871 10.76 -1.10 21.08
N PRO A 872 10.64 -2.44 21.23
CA PRO A 872 9.45 -3.07 21.81
C PRO A 872 9.13 -2.54 23.22
N ASP A 873 7.84 -2.37 23.52
CA ASP A 873 7.35 -1.74 24.76
C ASP A 873 8.03 -0.39 25.10
N GLY A 874 8.37 0.38 24.06
CA GLY A 874 9.09 1.65 24.22
C GLY A 874 10.45 1.51 24.92
N GLY A 875 11.12 0.36 24.78
CA GLY A 875 12.44 0.09 25.37
C GLY A 875 12.43 -0.54 26.76
N LYS A 876 11.25 -0.82 27.34
CA LYS A 876 11.14 -1.50 28.64
C LYS A 876 11.52 -2.98 28.58
N ILE A 877 11.33 -3.62 27.42
CA ILE A 877 11.74 -5.01 27.20
C ILE A 877 13.24 -5.06 26.91
N ASP A 878 13.99 -5.73 27.80
CA ASP A 878 15.37 -6.12 27.49
C ASP A 878 15.37 -7.30 26.51
N ILE A 879 15.38 -6.98 25.22
CA ILE A 879 15.30 -7.95 24.11
C ILE A 879 16.38 -9.04 24.16
N LYS A 880 17.49 -8.82 24.89
CA LYS A 880 18.58 -9.81 25.04
C LYS A 880 18.28 -10.86 26.11
N LYS A 881 17.31 -10.60 26.98
CA LYS A 881 16.87 -11.49 28.06
C LYS A 881 15.54 -12.19 27.76
N VAL A 882 14.88 -11.86 26.65
CA VAL A 882 13.65 -12.53 26.23
C VAL A 882 13.95 -14.00 25.93
N VAL A 883 13.27 -14.88 26.65
CA VAL A 883 13.33 -16.33 26.42
C VAL A 883 12.12 -16.71 25.58
N ALA A 884 12.38 -17.26 24.39
CA ALA A 884 11.31 -17.76 23.53
C ALA A 884 10.65 -19.00 24.18
N PRO A 885 9.34 -19.21 23.99
CA PRO A 885 8.68 -20.48 24.34
C PRO A 885 9.33 -21.68 23.64
N GLU A 886 9.12 -22.89 24.16
CA GLU A 886 9.61 -24.12 23.52
C GLU A 886 8.82 -24.48 22.24
N THR A 887 7.57 -24.03 22.15
CA THR A 887 6.68 -24.31 21.02
C THR A 887 5.61 -23.21 20.88
N PHE A 888 4.83 -23.28 19.81
CA PHE A 888 3.73 -22.37 19.52
C PHE A 888 2.60 -23.11 18.77
N GLU A 889 1.43 -22.49 18.72
CA GLU A 889 0.26 -23.00 18.00
C GLU A 889 0.51 -23.03 16.49
N GLN A 890 0.44 -24.21 15.90
CA GLN A 890 0.73 -24.42 14.49
C GLN A 890 -0.35 -23.79 13.58
N PRO A 891 0.03 -23.22 12.43
CA PRO A 891 -0.91 -22.60 11.50
C PRO A 891 -1.73 -23.64 10.73
N LEU A 892 -2.85 -23.23 10.12
CA LEU A 892 -3.55 -24.05 9.13
C LEU A 892 -2.66 -24.37 7.93
N VAL A 893 -1.92 -23.35 7.47
CA VAL A 893 -1.05 -23.46 6.31
C VAL A 893 0.11 -22.47 6.42
N TRP A 894 1.31 -22.93 6.06
CA TRP A 894 2.46 -22.11 5.71
C TRP A 894 2.43 -21.80 4.21
N MET A 895 2.91 -20.61 3.86
CA MET A 895 2.98 -20.13 2.49
C MET A 895 4.40 -19.62 2.21
N PRO A 896 5.12 -20.18 1.23
CA PRO A 896 6.45 -19.72 0.90
C PRO A 896 6.41 -18.30 0.35
N GLN A 897 7.48 -17.54 0.53
CA GLN A 897 7.57 -16.14 0.12
C GLN A 897 7.32 -15.91 -1.38
N ALA A 898 7.63 -16.90 -2.23
CA ALA A 898 7.33 -16.86 -3.65
C ALA A 898 5.82 -16.89 -3.93
N PHE A 899 5.05 -17.61 -3.12
CA PHE A 899 3.59 -17.69 -3.19
C PHE A 899 2.94 -16.47 -2.53
N ASP A 900 3.31 -16.17 -1.28
CA ASP A 900 2.82 -14.99 -0.58
C ASP A 900 3.87 -14.41 0.39
N ASN A 901 4.36 -13.21 0.07
CA ASN A 901 5.35 -12.49 0.89
C ASN A 901 4.70 -11.55 1.91
N SER A 902 3.42 -11.23 1.77
CA SER A 902 2.71 -10.34 2.68
C SER A 902 1.21 -10.62 2.57
N SER A 903 0.67 -11.23 3.60
CA SER A 903 -0.70 -11.72 3.61
C SER A 903 -1.73 -10.61 3.80
N GLY A 904 -2.93 -10.85 3.31
CA GLY A 904 -4.16 -10.09 3.55
C GLY A 904 -5.20 -10.94 4.28
N GLY A 905 -6.46 -10.50 4.31
CA GLY A 905 -7.58 -11.14 4.99
C GLY A 905 -8.06 -12.45 4.37
N GLN A 906 -8.99 -13.11 5.07
CA GLN A 906 -9.65 -14.33 4.60
C GLN A 906 -11.17 -14.12 4.50
N ILE A 907 -11.81 -14.83 3.58
CA ILE A 907 -13.23 -14.69 3.25
C ILE A 907 -13.82 -16.08 3.10
N TRP A 908 -14.80 -16.42 3.92
CA TRP A 908 -15.63 -17.60 3.67
C TRP A 908 -16.85 -17.17 2.85
N VAL A 909 -17.10 -17.84 1.72
CA VAL A 909 -18.17 -17.46 0.79
C VAL A 909 -19.26 -18.53 0.82
N GLU A 910 -20.41 -18.27 1.43
CA GLU A 910 -21.54 -19.22 1.49
C GLU A 910 -22.56 -19.03 0.35
N ASP A 911 -22.43 -17.95 -0.42
CA ASP A 911 -23.40 -17.61 -1.45
C ASP A 911 -23.18 -18.43 -2.73
N ASP A 912 -24.14 -19.30 -3.05
CA ASP A 912 -24.09 -20.18 -4.23
C ASP A 912 -24.01 -19.40 -5.56
N ARG A 913 -24.42 -18.12 -5.60
CA ARG A 913 -24.28 -17.26 -6.79
C ARG A 913 -22.82 -16.98 -7.14
N PHE A 914 -21.90 -17.22 -6.22
CA PHE A 914 -20.46 -17.18 -6.49
C PHE A 914 -19.95 -18.44 -7.22
N GLY A 915 -20.80 -19.42 -7.51
CA GLY A 915 -20.43 -20.57 -8.32
C GLY A 915 -19.50 -21.55 -7.58
N PRO A 916 -18.64 -22.30 -8.30
CA PRO A 916 -17.86 -23.40 -7.72
C PRO A 916 -16.85 -23.04 -6.63
N LEU A 917 -16.51 -21.75 -6.47
CA LEU A 917 -15.64 -21.28 -5.37
C LEU A 917 -16.43 -21.01 -4.07
N SER A 918 -17.75 -21.09 -4.09
CA SER A 918 -18.56 -21.08 -2.87
C SER A 918 -18.18 -22.24 -1.94
N ASN A 919 -18.45 -22.07 -0.65
CA ASN A 919 -18.12 -22.98 0.45
C ASN A 919 -16.62 -23.28 0.62
N HIS A 920 -15.77 -22.38 0.14
CA HIS A 920 -14.32 -22.43 0.37
C HIS A 920 -13.85 -21.17 1.12
N LEU A 921 -12.72 -21.31 1.82
CA LEU A 921 -12.02 -20.17 2.40
C LEU A 921 -11.12 -19.54 1.33
N LEU A 922 -11.37 -18.29 0.99
CA LEU A 922 -10.50 -17.51 0.13
C LEU A 922 -9.48 -16.73 0.96
N HIS A 923 -8.25 -16.68 0.49
CA HIS A 923 -7.15 -15.93 1.07
C HIS A 923 -6.73 -14.82 0.12
N THR A 924 -6.50 -13.61 0.65
CA THR A 924 -6.01 -12.45 -0.11
C THR A 924 -4.53 -12.20 0.20
N SER A 925 -3.74 -11.81 -0.80
CA SER A 925 -2.33 -11.42 -0.63
C SER A 925 -2.15 -9.93 -0.91
N PHE A 926 -1.69 -9.19 0.09
CA PHE A 926 -1.25 -7.80 -0.07
C PHE A 926 0.01 -7.73 -0.94
N GLY A 927 0.93 -8.66 -0.70
CA GLY A 927 2.22 -8.70 -1.33
C GLY A 927 2.14 -8.92 -2.83
N LYS A 928 1.22 -9.79 -3.25
CA LYS A 928 1.11 -10.20 -4.65
C LYS A 928 -0.11 -9.65 -5.37
N GLY A 929 -1.14 -9.18 -4.66
CA GLY A 929 -2.44 -8.88 -5.30
C GLY A 929 -3.09 -10.16 -5.84
N TRP A 930 -2.90 -11.29 -5.15
CA TRP A 930 -3.44 -12.58 -5.53
C TRP A 930 -4.55 -13.01 -4.57
N MET A 931 -5.50 -13.75 -5.11
CA MET A 931 -6.49 -14.48 -4.33
C MET A 931 -6.23 -15.97 -4.48
N SER A 932 -6.41 -16.71 -3.40
CA SER A 932 -6.15 -18.15 -3.33
C SER A 932 -7.30 -18.86 -2.64
N MET A 933 -7.54 -20.11 -2.99
CA MET A 933 -8.53 -20.97 -2.36
C MET A 933 -7.85 -21.93 -1.40
N MET A 934 -8.35 -22.01 -0.16
CA MET A 934 -7.89 -22.93 0.87
C MET A 934 -8.90 -24.06 1.07
N MET A 935 -8.38 -25.29 1.15
CA MET A 935 -9.13 -26.51 1.44
C MET A 935 -8.71 -27.00 2.82
N ILE A 936 -9.60 -26.83 3.80
CA ILE A 936 -9.33 -27.16 5.20
C ILE A 936 -9.72 -28.62 5.47
N GLN A 937 -8.79 -29.36 6.06
CA GLN A 937 -9.00 -30.71 6.53
C GLN A 937 -8.92 -30.76 8.06
N GLU A 938 -9.96 -31.35 8.68
CA GLU A 938 -9.95 -31.68 10.11
C GLU A 938 -9.53 -33.14 10.30
N VAL A 939 -8.48 -33.39 11.11
CA VAL A 939 -8.00 -34.73 11.47
C VAL A 939 -7.93 -34.83 13.00
N GLY A 940 -8.98 -35.38 13.60
CA GLY A 940 -9.14 -35.38 15.05
C GLY A 940 -9.34 -33.95 15.56
N GLU A 941 -8.43 -33.48 16.44
CA GLU A 941 -8.43 -32.10 16.97
C GLU A 941 -7.51 -31.15 16.17
N THR A 942 -6.83 -31.66 15.14
CA THR A 942 -5.87 -30.90 14.33
C THR A 942 -6.50 -30.44 13.03
N SER A 943 -6.44 -29.13 12.79
CA SER A 943 -6.81 -28.53 11.50
C SER A 943 -5.55 -28.29 10.67
N GLN A 944 -5.59 -28.65 9.40
CA GLN A 944 -4.51 -28.41 8.42
C GLN A 944 -5.12 -28.08 7.06
N ALA A 945 -4.39 -27.41 6.18
CA ALA A 945 -4.96 -26.98 4.91
C ALA A 945 -3.99 -27.07 3.73
N ALA A 946 -4.58 -27.29 2.56
CA ALA A 946 -3.96 -27.04 1.27
C ALA A 946 -4.43 -25.69 0.71
N ILE A 947 -3.62 -25.06 -0.14
CA ILE A 947 -3.91 -23.79 -0.78
C ILE A 947 -3.49 -23.79 -2.25
N VAL A 948 -4.33 -23.24 -3.11
CA VAL A 948 -4.09 -23.05 -4.55
C VAL A 948 -4.35 -21.60 -4.95
N LYS A 949 -3.54 -21.07 -5.86
CA LYS A 949 -3.70 -19.70 -6.37
C LYS A 949 -4.81 -19.67 -7.43
N LEU A 950 -5.67 -18.66 -7.40
CA LEU A 950 -6.62 -18.39 -8.49
C LEU A 950 -5.89 -17.69 -9.68
N PRO A 951 -6.33 -17.88 -10.93
CA PRO A 951 -5.63 -17.37 -12.12
C PRO A 951 -5.90 -15.87 -12.36
N PHE A 952 -6.02 -15.08 -11.30
CA PHE A 952 -6.34 -13.66 -11.36
C PHE A 952 -5.28 -12.81 -10.66
N ASP A 953 -4.94 -11.71 -11.33
CA ASP A 953 -4.00 -10.71 -10.85
C ASP A 953 -4.75 -9.42 -10.56
N PHE A 954 -5.02 -9.15 -9.28
CA PHE A 954 -5.69 -7.92 -8.86
C PHE A 954 -4.78 -6.71 -9.09
N SER A 955 -5.36 -5.56 -9.44
CA SER A 955 -4.58 -4.37 -9.79
C SER A 955 -3.82 -3.77 -8.60
N THR A 956 -4.19 -4.12 -7.36
CA THR A 956 -3.59 -3.62 -6.13
C THR A 956 -3.26 -4.75 -5.15
N GLY A 957 -2.47 -4.48 -4.13
CA GLY A 957 -2.22 -5.41 -3.04
C GLY A 957 -3.47 -5.58 -2.19
N ILE A 958 -4.23 -6.66 -2.42
CA ILE A 958 -5.52 -6.86 -1.77
C ILE A 958 -5.36 -7.31 -0.32
N MET A 959 -5.98 -6.57 0.60
CA MET A 959 -5.92 -6.81 2.04
C MET A 959 -7.27 -7.26 2.59
N ARG A 960 -8.37 -6.81 2.01
CA ARG A 960 -9.72 -7.09 2.50
C ARG A 960 -10.58 -7.49 1.34
N GLY A 961 -11.37 -8.54 1.52
CA GLY A 961 -12.51 -8.75 0.67
C GLY A 961 -13.75 -9.14 1.45
N ARG A 962 -14.89 -9.01 0.78
CA ARG A 962 -16.24 -9.25 1.30
C ARG A 962 -17.14 -9.76 0.19
N VAL A 963 -18.15 -10.52 0.58
CA VAL A 963 -19.25 -10.90 -0.31
C VAL A 963 -20.26 -9.76 -0.29
N ASN A 964 -20.69 -9.30 -1.47
CA ASN A 964 -21.79 -8.35 -1.56
C ASN A 964 -23.12 -9.10 -1.41
N PRO A 965 -23.96 -8.81 -0.40
CA PRO A 965 -25.22 -9.52 -0.19
C PRO A 965 -26.20 -9.37 -1.36
N HIS A 966 -26.10 -8.28 -2.12
CA HIS A 966 -27.01 -8.00 -3.22
C HIS A 966 -26.77 -8.91 -4.43
N ASP A 967 -25.51 -9.16 -4.83
CA ASP A 967 -25.19 -9.95 -6.03
C ASP A 967 -24.46 -11.29 -5.75
N GLY A 968 -24.05 -11.53 -4.51
CA GLY A 968 -23.36 -12.74 -4.08
C GLY A 968 -21.92 -12.86 -4.56
N GLN A 969 -21.34 -11.79 -5.13
CA GLN A 969 -19.99 -11.82 -5.68
C GLN A 969 -18.95 -11.33 -4.66
N VAL A 970 -17.68 -11.67 -4.90
CA VAL A 970 -16.56 -11.31 -4.01
C VAL A 970 -15.90 -10.03 -4.49
N TYR A 971 -15.80 -9.05 -3.60
CA TYR A 971 -15.10 -7.79 -3.82
C TYR A 971 -13.85 -7.76 -2.97
N ALA A 972 -12.74 -7.27 -3.52
CA ALA A 972 -11.50 -7.09 -2.79
C ALA A 972 -10.91 -5.71 -3.02
N THR A 973 -10.27 -5.19 -1.98
CA THR A 973 -9.59 -3.89 -1.99
C THR A 973 -8.27 -3.96 -1.22
N GLY A 974 -7.41 -3.01 -1.54
CA GLY A 974 -6.22 -2.72 -0.77
C GLY A 974 -5.40 -1.64 -1.46
N LEU A 975 -4.09 -1.66 -1.22
CA LEU A 975 -3.15 -0.64 -1.65
C LEU A 975 -1.78 -1.26 -1.91
N GLN A 976 -0.80 -0.46 -2.32
CA GLN A 976 0.58 -0.93 -2.52
C GLN A 976 1.50 -0.46 -1.38
N GLY A 977 1.34 0.80 -0.93
CA GLY A 977 1.98 1.34 0.26
C GLY A 977 3.45 0.93 0.44
N TRP A 978 3.71 0.04 1.41
CA TRP A 978 5.04 -0.43 1.82
C TRP A 978 5.33 -1.90 1.47
N ASN A 979 4.86 -2.36 0.31
CA ASN A 979 5.01 -3.73 -0.17
C ASN A 979 6.42 -4.07 -0.71
N GLY A 980 7.40 -4.20 0.20
CA GLY A 980 8.76 -4.63 -0.15
C GLY A 980 8.80 -6.08 -0.66
N GLY A 981 9.34 -6.30 -1.87
CA GLY A 981 9.45 -7.64 -2.47
C GLY A 981 8.13 -8.22 -3.01
N GLY A 982 7.09 -7.38 -3.12
CA GLY A 982 5.80 -7.75 -3.70
C GLY A 982 5.81 -7.89 -5.23
N ARG A 983 4.65 -8.20 -5.80
CA ARG A 983 4.45 -8.22 -7.26
C ARG A 983 4.58 -6.80 -7.80
N PHE A 984 5.34 -6.65 -8.89
CA PHE A 984 5.55 -5.35 -9.53
C PHE A 984 4.27 -4.85 -10.21
N GLY A 985 4.10 -3.52 -10.28
CA GLY A 985 3.02 -2.89 -11.02
C GLY A 985 1.67 -2.80 -10.30
N LEU A 986 1.62 -3.07 -8.99
CA LEU A 986 0.42 -2.89 -8.17
C LEU A 986 0.13 -1.39 -7.93
N ASP A 987 -1.13 -1.03 -8.08
CA ASP A 987 -1.67 0.32 -7.84
C ASP A 987 -1.74 0.62 -6.34
N ASP A 988 -1.52 1.89 -5.96
CA ASP A 988 -1.69 2.35 -4.59
C ASP A 988 -3.16 2.72 -4.30
N GLY A 989 -3.99 1.69 -4.21
CA GLY A 989 -5.44 1.78 -4.04
C GLY A 989 -6.20 1.11 -5.20
N GLY A 990 -7.26 0.39 -4.90
CA GLY A 990 -8.10 -0.26 -5.90
C GLY A 990 -9.23 -1.06 -5.27
N VAL A 991 -10.32 -1.24 -6.03
CA VAL A 991 -11.41 -2.15 -5.67
C VAL A 991 -11.86 -2.90 -6.92
N GLN A 992 -11.93 -4.22 -6.81
CA GLN A 992 -12.29 -5.11 -7.91
C GLN A 992 -13.26 -6.18 -7.45
N ARG A 993 -14.14 -6.60 -8.36
CA ARG A 993 -15.11 -7.68 -8.16
C ARG A 993 -14.64 -8.91 -8.93
N LEU A 994 -14.39 -10.01 -8.23
CA LEU A 994 -14.30 -11.32 -8.84
C LEU A 994 -15.73 -11.83 -9.01
N ARG A 995 -16.17 -11.99 -10.26
CA ARG A 995 -17.55 -12.34 -10.61
C ARG A 995 -17.61 -13.67 -11.34
N TYR A 996 -18.50 -14.55 -10.89
CA TYR A 996 -18.81 -15.78 -11.61
C TYR A 996 -19.60 -15.48 -12.89
N THR A 997 -19.21 -16.07 -14.02
CA THR A 997 -19.81 -15.80 -15.35
C THR A 997 -20.81 -16.86 -15.79
N GLY A 998 -21.05 -17.90 -14.97
CA GLY A 998 -22.05 -18.95 -15.22
C GLY A 998 -21.49 -20.25 -15.80
N THR A 999 -20.21 -20.29 -16.17
CA THR A 999 -19.53 -21.51 -16.63
C THR A 999 -18.60 -22.01 -15.53
N PRO A 1000 -18.74 -23.25 -15.01
CA PRO A 1000 -17.81 -23.76 -14.00
C PRO A 1000 -16.37 -23.89 -14.53
N PRO A 1001 -15.32 -23.31 -13.89
CA PRO A 1001 -13.93 -23.64 -14.22
C PRO A 1001 -13.63 -25.12 -13.99
N LYS A 1002 -12.66 -25.65 -14.73
CA LYS A 1002 -11.92 -26.85 -14.31
C LYS A 1002 -11.04 -26.48 -13.11
N MET A 1003 -11.21 -27.17 -11.99
CA MET A 1003 -10.46 -26.87 -10.76
C MET A 1003 -10.37 -28.08 -9.82
N ILE A 1004 -9.40 -28.00 -8.90
CA ILE A 1004 -9.38 -28.83 -7.68
C ILE A 1004 -10.45 -28.28 -6.74
N THR A 1005 -11.30 -29.14 -6.20
CA THR A 1005 -12.38 -28.80 -5.26
C THR A 1005 -12.10 -29.28 -3.84
N ASP A 1006 -11.23 -30.27 -3.63
CA ASP A 1006 -10.82 -30.71 -2.30
C ASP A 1006 -9.42 -31.33 -2.35
N ALA A 1007 -8.69 -31.23 -1.23
CA ALA A 1007 -7.37 -31.80 -1.06
C ALA A 1007 -7.24 -32.36 0.36
N ARG A 1008 -7.05 -33.68 0.48
CA ARG A 1008 -6.96 -34.39 1.77
C ARG A 1008 -5.70 -35.24 1.92
N VAL A 1009 -5.12 -35.18 3.11
CA VAL A 1009 -4.11 -36.15 3.57
C VAL A 1009 -4.84 -37.37 4.08
N VAL A 1010 -4.41 -38.53 3.62
CA VAL A 1010 -5.10 -39.81 3.84
C VAL A 1010 -4.05 -40.85 4.20
N ALA A 1011 -4.46 -41.97 4.81
CA ALA A 1011 -3.52 -43.00 5.24
C ALA A 1011 -2.67 -43.49 4.05
N GLY A 1012 -1.36 -43.24 4.10
CA GLY A 1012 -0.39 -43.62 3.05
C GLY A 1012 -0.45 -42.78 1.77
N GLY A 1013 -1.00 -41.57 1.78
CA GLY A 1013 -1.00 -40.74 0.57
C GLY A 1013 -1.77 -39.43 0.62
N LEU A 1014 -2.05 -38.90 -0.56
CA LEU A 1014 -2.83 -37.68 -0.79
C LEU A 1014 -4.02 -37.98 -1.72
N GLU A 1015 -5.14 -37.32 -1.50
CA GLU A 1015 -6.32 -37.31 -2.38
C GLU A 1015 -6.64 -35.89 -2.83
N LEU A 1016 -6.92 -35.72 -4.13
CA LEU A 1016 -7.38 -34.47 -4.73
C LEU A 1016 -8.68 -34.74 -5.48
N ASP A 1017 -9.71 -33.98 -5.21
CA ASP A 1017 -10.96 -34.02 -5.97
C ASP A 1017 -10.93 -32.92 -7.02
N LEU A 1018 -11.30 -33.25 -8.25
CA LEU A 1018 -11.38 -32.35 -9.40
C LEU A 1018 -12.81 -32.40 -9.95
N ASN A 1019 -13.37 -31.25 -10.30
CA ASN A 1019 -14.75 -31.16 -10.80
C ASN A 1019 -14.93 -31.56 -12.28
N PHE A 1020 -13.94 -32.22 -12.87
CA PHE A 1020 -13.94 -32.65 -14.27
C PHE A 1020 -13.31 -34.04 -14.43
N PRO A 1021 -13.60 -34.76 -15.53
CA PRO A 1021 -13.04 -36.08 -15.78
C PRO A 1021 -11.58 -35.96 -16.27
N VAL A 1022 -10.66 -36.69 -15.64
CA VAL A 1022 -9.23 -36.67 -15.94
C VAL A 1022 -8.83 -37.81 -16.86
N ASN A 1023 -8.04 -37.51 -17.89
CA ASN A 1023 -7.41 -38.51 -18.74
C ASN A 1023 -6.40 -39.32 -17.92
N ALA A 1024 -6.75 -40.57 -17.62
CA ALA A 1024 -5.93 -41.47 -16.80
C ALA A 1024 -4.57 -41.83 -17.41
N GLU A 1025 -4.35 -41.65 -18.72
CA GLU A 1025 -3.02 -41.82 -19.31
C GLU A 1025 -2.13 -40.61 -19.04
N SER A 1026 -2.70 -39.41 -19.01
CA SER A 1026 -1.94 -38.16 -18.80
C SER A 1026 -1.28 -38.11 -17.41
N VAL A 1027 -1.89 -38.73 -16.39
CA VAL A 1027 -1.31 -38.76 -15.02
C VAL A 1027 -0.08 -39.68 -14.92
N LEU A 1028 0.16 -40.51 -15.93
CA LEU A 1028 1.31 -41.42 -16.01
C LEU A 1028 2.47 -40.82 -16.81
N GLU A 1029 2.27 -39.65 -17.43
CA GLU A 1029 3.32 -38.96 -18.17
C GLU A 1029 4.46 -38.52 -17.26
N LYS A 1030 5.65 -38.42 -17.85
CA LYS A 1030 6.82 -37.94 -17.12
C LYS A 1030 6.57 -36.48 -16.70
N ASP A 1031 6.87 -36.16 -15.44
CA ASP A 1031 6.71 -34.82 -14.87
C ASP A 1031 5.25 -34.34 -14.72
N ALA A 1032 4.26 -35.23 -14.93
CA ALA A 1032 2.84 -34.94 -14.73
C ALA A 1032 2.48 -34.68 -13.25
N VAL A 1033 3.18 -35.35 -12.34
CA VAL A 1033 3.05 -35.18 -10.89
C VAL A 1033 4.45 -35.00 -10.32
N SER A 1034 4.69 -33.86 -9.66
CA SER A 1034 5.91 -33.62 -8.89
C SER A 1034 5.54 -33.25 -7.46
N VAL A 1035 6.17 -33.91 -6.49
CA VAL A 1035 5.93 -33.67 -5.06
C VAL A 1035 7.27 -33.34 -4.41
N VAL A 1036 7.37 -32.16 -3.82
CA VAL A 1036 8.55 -31.68 -3.11
C VAL A 1036 8.14 -31.22 -1.73
N GLN A 1037 8.94 -31.51 -0.70
CA GLN A 1037 8.61 -31.18 0.68
C GLN A 1037 9.82 -30.66 1.45
N TRP A 1038 9.58 -29.83 2.47
CA TRP A 1038 10.60 -29.24 3.34
C TRP A 1038 9.99 -28.73 4.65
N ASP A 1039 10.86 -28.62 5.66
CA ASP A 1039 10.55 -27.96 6.93
C ASP A 1039 11.16 -26.57 7.02
N TYR A 1040 10.63 -25.78 7.94
CA TYR A 1040 11.15 -24.47 8.30
C TYR A 1040 11.81 -24.50 9.68
N LEU A 1041 12.84 -23.68 9.86
CA LEU A 1041 13.46 -23.46 11.15
C LEU A 1041 12.82 -22.25 11.84
N TRP A 1042 12.09 -22.50 12.93
CA TRP A 1042 11.59 -21.44 13.79
C TRP A 1042 12.73 -20.80 14.60
N SER A 1043 13.10 -19.57 14.25
CA SER A 1043 14.21 -18.89 14.89
C SER A 1043 14.09 -17.36 14.85
N ARG A 1044 14.97 -16.69 15.60
CA ARG A 1044 15.15 -15.23 15.56
C ARG A 1044 15.58 -14.66 14.20
N ALA A 1045 16.03 -15.50 13.26
CA ALA A 1045 16.43 -15.05 11.93
C ALA A 1045 15.21 -14.55 11.14
N TYR A 1046 15.43 -13.67 10.16
CA TYR A 1046 14.35 -13.21 9.31
C TYR A 1046 13.99 -14.31 8.29
N GLY A 1047 12.79 -14.87 8.40
CA GLY A 1047 12.38 -16.01 7.59
C GLY A 1047 13.17 -17.28 7.92
N SER A 1048 13.10 -18.26 7.03
CA SER A 1048 13.87 -19.50 7.13
C SER A 1048 14.32 -19.96 5.75
N ASP A 1049 15.49 -20.60 5.71
CA ASP A 1049 15.83 -21.49 4.60
C ASP A 1049 14.86 -22.69 4.57
N GLN A 1050 14.88 -23.43 3.47
CA GLN A 1050 14.17 -24.72 3.36
C GLN A 1050 15.07 -25.82 3.88
N TYR A 1051 14.59 -26.64 4.81
CA TYR A 1051 15.34 -27.75 5.39
C TYR A 1051 14.75 -29.08 4.96
N ILE A 1052 15.60 -30.10 4.80
CA ILE A 1052 15.15 -31.47 4.58
C ILE A 1052 14.25 -31.86 5.76
N PRO A 1053 13.08 -32.48 5.53
CA PRO A 1053 12.13 -32.80 6.59
C PRO A 1053 12.76 -33.54 7.77
N GLY A 1054 12.39 -33.14 8.98
CA GLY A 1054 12.90 -33.67 10.25
C GLY A 1054 14.32 -33.24 10.61
N THR A 1055 15.00 -32.41 9.81
CA THR A 1055 16.36 -31.94 10.11
C THR A 1055 16.44 -30.51 10.64
N ALA A 1056 15.40 -29.69 10.44
CA ALA A 1056 15.42 -28.24 10.73
C ALA A 1056 15.86 -27.93 12.18
N GLU A 1057 15.31 -28.65 13.16
CA GLU A 1057 15.60 -28.46 14.59
C GLU A 1057 16.65 -29.44 15.15
N SER A 1058 17.34 -30.19 14.28
CA SER A 1058 18.37 -31.15 14.71
C SER A 1058 19.73 -30.48 15.00
N ASP A 1059 20.66 -31.21 15.63
CA ASP A 1059 22.03 -30.74 15.86
C ASP A 1059 22.83 -30.51 14.55
N ASP A 1060 22.39 -31.06 13.41
CA ASP A 1060 23.01 -30.94 12.08
C ASP A 1060 21.93 -30.61 11.01
N PRO A 1061 21.40 -29.38 11.00
CA PRO A 1061 20.29 -29.01 10.12
C PRO A 1061 20.72 -28.97 8.66
N LYS A 1062 19.95 -29.61 7.78
CA LYS A 1062 20.32 -29.79 6.36
C LYS A 1062 19.44 -28.93 5.47
N ILE A 1063 20.02 -27.87 4.92
CA ILE A 1063 19.37 -27.01 3.93
C ILE A 1063 19.12 -27.82 2.65
N GLY A 1064 17.88 -27.77 2.15
CA GLY A 1064 17.43 -28.44 0.95
C GLY A 1064 15.97 -28.85 1.02
N THR A 1065 15.51 -29.51 -0.02
CA THR A 1065 14.16 -30.07 -0.15
C THR A 1065 14.25 -31.56 -0.43
N GLU A 1066 13.20 -32.32 -0.10
CA GLU A 1066 13.08 -33.73 -0.46
C GLU A 1066 12.02 -33.90 -1.56
N THR A 1067 12.35 -34.66 -2.62
CA THR A 1067 11.37 -35.05 -3.65
C THR A 1067 10.74 -36.38 -3.26
N LEU A 1068 9.41 -36.40 -3.16
CA LEU A 1068 8.65 -37.63 -3.00
C LEU A 1068 8.19 -38.16 -4.35
N VAL A 1069 8.40 -39.46 -4.59
CA VAL A 1069 7.95 -40.14 -5.81
C VAL A 1069 6.73 -40.99 -5.47
N PRO A 1070 5.53 -40.68 -6.01
CA PRO A 1070 4.36 -41.52 -5.82
C PRO A 1070 4.63 -42.94 -6.33
N GLN A 1071 4.28 -43.96 -5.52
CA GLN A 1071 4.38 -45.37 -5.96
C GLN A 1071 3.35 -45.69 -7.05
N SER A 1072 2.20 -45.01 -7.00
CA SER A 1072 1.14 -45.08 -7.99
C SER A 1072 0.28 -43.85 -7.92
N VAL A 1073 -0.28 -43.44 -9.05
CA VAL A 1073 -1.35 -42.44 -9.14
C VAL A 1073 -2.58 -43.14 -9.71
N GLN A 1074 -3.71 -43.03 -9.02
CA GLN A 1074 -4.98 -43.61 -9.45
C GLN A 1074 -5.99 -42.50 -9.74
N VAL A 1075 -6.76 -42.66 -10.82
CA VAL A 1075 -7.90 -41.81 -11.14
C VAL A 1075 -9.18 -42.58 -10.83
N ASN A 1076 -9.97 -42.08 -9.88
CA ASN A 1076 -11.23 -42.66 -9.45
C ASN A 1076 -12.36 -41.63 -9.65
N ALA A 1077 -13.63 -42.04 -9.60
CA ALA A 1077 -14.74 -41.09 -9.53
C ALA A 1077 -14.90 -40.56 -8.09
N VAL A 1078 -15.27 -39.29 -7.92
CA VAL A 1078 -15.68 -38.78 -6.60
C VAL A 1078 -17.07 -39.33 -6.27
N PRO A 1079 -17.26 -39.99 -5.11
CA PRO A 1079 -18.57 -40.54 -4.74
C PRO A 1079 -19.65 -39.46 -4.68
N GLY A 1080 -20.72 -39.62 -5.45
CA GLY A 1080 -21.86 -38.70 -5.45
C GLY A 1080 -21.75 -37.51 -6.40
N GLU A 1081 -20.63 -37.35 -7.11
CA GLU A 1081 -20.39 -36.23 -8.03
C GLU A 1081 -20.11 -36.75 -9.45
N PRO A 1082 -21.13 -36.98 -10.30
CA PRO A 1082 -20.91 -37.46 -11.66
C PRO A 1082 -20.08 -36.49 -12.49
N GLY A 1083 -19.11 -37.00 -13.27
CA GLY A 1083 -18.25 -36.17 -14.12
C GLY A 1083 -17.06 -35.53 -13.40
N SER A 1084 -16.84 -35.86 -12.14
CA SER A 1084 -15.64 -35.48 -11.37
C SER A 1084 -14.60 -36.59 -11.39
N SER A 1085 -13.36 -36.26 -10.99
CA SER A 1085 -12.28 -37.22 -10.79
C SER A 1085 -11.58 -37.02 -9.46
N ARG A 1086 -11.16 -38.11 -8.85
CA ARG A 1086 -10.31 -38.14 -7.67
C ARG A 1086 -8.95 -38.71 -8.03
N LEU A 1087 -7.91 -37.93 -7.82
CA LEU A 1087 -6.53 -38.39 -7.91
C LEU A 1087 -6.08 -38.91 -6.56
N ARG A 1088 -5.70 -40.18 -6.49
CA ARG A 1088 -5.09 -40.79 -5.31
C ARG A 1088 -3.60 -41.01 -5.57
N LEU A 1089 -2.76 -40.28 -4.85
CA LEU A 1089 -1.31 -40.41 -4.89
C LEU A 1089 -0.87 -41.30 -3.73
N ASN A 1090 -0.27 -42.45 -4.01
CA ASN A 1090 0.24 -43.37 -2.98
C ASN A 1090 1.67 -42.97 -2.58
N LEU A 1091 1.82 -42.50 -1.36
CA LEU A 1091 3.05 -41.95 -0.78
C LEU A 1091 3.24 -42.56 0.62
N PRO A 1092 3.74 -43.80 0.74
CA PRO A 1092 3.81 -44.50 2.01
C PRO A 1092 4.86 -43.93 2.98
N THR A 1093 5.78 -43.10 2.47
CA THR A 1093 6.79 -42.40 3.27
C THR A 1093 6.36 -40.99 3.66
N LEU A 1094 5.13 -40.57 3.32
CA LEU A 1094 4.60 -39.28 3.72
C LEU A 1094 4.47 -39.22 5.25
N GLY A 1095 5.04 -38.18 5.84
CA GLY A 1095 4.92 -37.85 7.26
C GLY A 1095 4.47 -36.41 7.46
N PRO A 1096 4.36 -35.94 8.71
CA PRO A 1096 4.21 -34.53 9.01
C PRO A 1096 5.34 -33.70 8.40
N VAL A 1097 4.99 -32.54 7.85
CA VAL A 1097 5.92 -31.61 7.20
C VAL A 1097 5.31 -30.22 7.18
N ASP A 1098 6.12 -29.17 7.38
CA ASP A 1098 5.64 -27.79 7.36
C ASP A 1098 5.09 -27.42 5.98
N GLN A 1099 5.78 -27.85 4.93
CA GLN A 1099 5.39 -27.54 3.57
C GLN A 1099 5.62 -28.71 2.60
N LEU A 1100 4.57 -29.04 1.87
CA LEU A 1100 4.58 -29.85 0.66
C LEU A 1100 4.09 -29.00 -0.51
N GLN A 1101 4.83 -29.04 -1.61
CA GLN A 1101 4.48 -28.47 -2.91
C GLN A 1101 4.18 -29.63 -3.85
N LEU A 1102 2.96 -29.63 -4.40
CA LEU A 1102 2.52 -30.54 -5.44
C LEU A 1102 2.34 -29.74 -6.73
N GLN A 1103 3.03 -30.15 -7.79
CA GLN A 1103 2.80 -29.66 -9.15
C GLN A 1103 2.08 -30.73 -9.95
N LEU A 1104 0.97 -30.35 -10.57
CA LEU A 1104 0.14 -31.21 -11.40
C LEU A 1104 0.12 -30.65 -12.83
N ARG A 1105 0.43 -31.49 -13.82
CA ARG A 1105 0.36 -31.19 -15.26
C ARG A 1105 -0.31 -32.38 -15.95
N ILE A 1106 -1.61 -32.28 -16.15
CA ILE A 1106 -2.44 -33.38 -16.65
C ILE A 1106 -3.36 -32.90 -17.77
N GLN A 1107 -4.14 -33.82 -18.33
CA GLN A 1107 -5.18 -33.49 -19.30
C GLN A 1107 -6.55 -33.92 -18.77
N ALA A 1108 -7.56 -33.12 -19.07
CA ALA A 1108 -8.94 -33.56 -18.99
C ALA A 1108 -9.25 -34.60 -20.09
N ASP A 1109 -10.34 -35.36 -19.95
CA ASP A 1109 -10.77 -36.36 -20.94
C ASP A 1109 -11.08 -35.77 -22.33
N ASP A 1110 -11.37 -34.46 -22.39
CA ASP A 1110 -11.55 -33.72 -23.64
C ASP A 1110 -10.24 -33.26 -24.29
N GLY A 1111 -9.09 -33.56 -23.67
CA GLY A 1111 -7.75 -33.23 -24.14
C GLY A 1111 -7.25 -31.85 -23.74
N GLU A 1112 -8.03 -31.06 -23.00
CA GLU A 1112 -7.57 -29.76 -22.48
C GLU A 1112 -6.51 -29.95 -21.39
N ALA A 1113 -5.44 -29.16 -21.45
CA ALA A 1113 -4.39 -29.20 -20.44
C ALA A 1113 -4.89 -28.56 -19.12
N PHE A 1114 -4.49 -29.15 -18.01
CA PHE A 1114 -4.74 -28.62 -16.67
C PHE A 1114 -3.44 -28.62 -15.88
N GLU A 1115 -2.99 -27.43 -15.52
CA GLU A 1115 -1.81 -27.22 -14.67
C GLU A 1115 -2.21 -26.57 -13.36
N GLU A 1116 -1.75 -27.13 -12.24
CA GLU A 1116 -2.03 -26.59 -10.91
C GLU A 1116 -0.85 -26.77 -9.96
N GLU A 1117 -0.73 -25.83 -9.02
CA GLU A 1117 0.25 -25.88 -7.96
C GLU A 1117 -0.45 -25.79 -6.59
N VAL A 1118 -0.28 -26.84 -5.80
CA VAL A 1118 -0.87 -26.96 -4.46
C VAL A 1118 0.23 -26.86 -3.43
N TYR A 1119 0.10 -25.90 -2.51
CA TYR A 1119 0.91 -25.83 -1.30
C TYR A 1119 0.11 -26.40 -0.14
N TRP A 1120 0.76 -27.20 0.70
CA TRP A 1120 0.09 -27.94 1.76
C TRP A 1120 0.94 -27.98 3.01
N THR A 1121 0.33 -27.74 4.17
CA THR A 1121 0.94 -28.03 5.48
C THR A 1121 0.31 -29.27 6.06
N ILE A 1122 1.13 -30.21 6.55
CA ILE A 1122 0.68 -31.50 7.05
C ILE A 1122 1.18 -31.66 8.49
N HIS A 1123 0.30 -31.43 9.45
CA HIS A 1123 0.61 -31.65 10.87
C HIS A 1123 0.45 -33.11 11.26
N VAL A 1124 -0.50 -33.80 10.62
CA VAL A 1124 -0.80 -35.19 10.92
C VAL A 1124 -1.18 -35.95 9.65
N VAL A 1125 -0.67 -37.18 9.54
CA VAL A 1125 -1.08 -38.16 8.55
C VAL A 1125 -2.03 -39.15 9.25
N PRO A 1126 -3.29 -39.31 8.79
CA PRO A 1126 -4.23 -40.24 9.41
C PRO A 1126 -3.71 -41.69 9.41
N SER A 1127 -3.95 -42.43 10.50
CA SER A 1127 -3.55 -43.85 10.62
C SER A 1127 -4.47 -44.82 9.87
N SER A 1128 -5.70 -44.40 9.56
CA SER A 1128 -6.66 -45.07 8.69
C SER A 1128 -7.37 -44.04 7.81
N ASP A 1129 -7.98 -44.45 6.70
CA ASP A 1129 -8.87 -43.56 5.95
C ASP A 1129 -10.02 -43.14 6.88
N PRO A 1130 -10.27 -41.84 7.10
CA PRO A 1130 -11.30 -41.38 8.03
C PRO A 1130 -12.75 -41.64 7.57
N ARG A 1131 -12.94 -42.29 6.41
CA ARG A 1131 -14.26 -42.63 5.82
C ARG A 1131 -14.73 -44.04 6.12
#